data_AF-A0A4Q2T8N9-F1
#
_entry.id   AF-A0A4Q2T8N9-F1
#
_cell.length_a   1.000
_cell.length_b   1.000
_cell.length_c   1.000
_cell.angle_alpha   90.00
_cell.angle_beta   90.00
_cell.angle_gamma   90.00
#
_symmetry.space_group_name_H-M   'P 1'
#
loop_
_entity.id
_entity.type
_entity.pdbx_description
1 polymer ?
#
loop_
_entity_poly.entity_id
_entity_poly.type
_entity_poly.pdbx_seq_one_letter_code
_entity_poly.pdbx_strand_id
1 'polypeptide(L)'
;MWRSGEHSPGLVGSRAQVSHPAKQVKQLDRVIIRFAGDSGDGMQLTGDRFTQETAAFGNDLVTLPNFPAEIRAPQGTLPGVSSFQVHFADHDILTAGDAPDVLVAMNPAALRANLGDLPKGATIIVDSHDFTARNLTKAGYSDNPLDGDTLAEYALHTVDLTGMTVEAVREFGLSRKDASRAKNMFALGLLSWMYGRPTESTEAFLTKRFAKVPDIRDANLTAFKAGWNFGETTETFVVRYEIKPAVMPPGTYRNITGNLALSYGLIAGGVQSGLSVFLGSYPITPASDILHELSKHKGFGVMTFQAEDEIAGVGAAIGASFAGQLGVTTTSGPGVSLKSEAIGLAIMTELPLVVVDVQRGGPSTGLPTKTEQADLLQAMFGRNGEAPLPIVAPQSPGDCFDAAVEAVRIAVTYRTPVIILSDGYLANGSEPWRIPALDELPTIDPNFATSKNYGDGDDAEFWPYLRDDATLARPWAIPGTPGLEHRIGGLEKGDGHGNISYDPANHDFMVRTRQAKVDRVADSLPPLEVDDPDGRAKVLVIGWGSTYGPIGAGVRRVRKAGYHVAQAHLRHLNPFPNDLGEILKRYDRVLVPEMNLGQLSLLLRGKYLVDVVGYNEVRGLPLKAAVLADVIGGLVAEAEGIEVDLTPTSTDQESVR
;
A
#
# COMPACT_ATOMS: atom_id res chain seq x y z
N MET A 1 -85.33 12.46 19.02
CA MET A 1 -84.34 13.43 18.52
C MET A 1 -83.23 12.62 17.85
N TRP A 2 -83.21 12.60 16.50
CA TRP A 2 -82.10 12.34 15.55
C TRP A 2 -81.20 11.08 15.73
N ARG A 3 -81.43 9.99 14.95
CA ARG A 3 -80.80 9.57 13.65
C ARG A 3 -79.32 9.11 13.80
N SER A 4 -78.91 7.84 13.65
CA SER A 4 -78.93 6.82 12.57
C SER A 4 -77.61 6.73 11.77
N GLY A 5 -76.94 5.57 11.81
CA GLY A 5 -76.17 4.98 10.70
C GLY A 5 -74.64 4.93 10.83
N GLU A 6 -74.06 3.71 10.78
CA GLU A 6 -72.68 3.40 10.35
C GLU A 6 -72.62 1.87 10.09
N HIS A 7 -72.77 1.44 8.84
CA HIS A 7 -71.76 1.13 7.81
C HIS A 7 -71.10 -0.27 7.93
N SER A 8 -71.55 -1.17 7.05
CA SER A 8 -70.96 -2.48 6.74
C SER A 8 -69.58 -2.35 6.08
N PRO A 9 -68.63 -3.26 6.36
CA PRO A 9 -67.33 -3.26 5.70
C PRO A 9 -67.43 -3.89 4.29
N GLY A 10 -66.95 -3.16 3.30
CA GLY A 10 -66.85 -3.62 1.92
C GLY A 10 -65.75 -4.66 1.73
N LEU A 11 -66.09 -5.70 0.97
CA LEU A 11 -65.14 -6.66 0.40
C LEU A 11 -64.10 -5.94 -0.45
N VAL A 12 -62.83 -5.97 -0.03
CA VAL A 12 -61.68 -5.68 -0.88
C VAL A 12 -60.89 -6.98 -1.00
N GLY A 13 -60.85 -7.51 -2.23
CA GLY A 13 -60.20 -8.77 -2.54
C GLY A 13 -58.72 -8.78 -2.14
N SER A 14 -58.28 -9.88 -1.54
CA SER A 14 -56.88 -10.15 -1.29
C SER A 14 -56.13 -10.21 -2.62
N ARG A 15 -55.28 -9.21 -2.89
CA ARG A 15 -54.18 -9.39 -3.84
C ARG A 15 -53.28 -10.47 -3.27
N ALA A 16 -53.19 -11.59 -3.98
CA ALA A 16 -52.21 -12.62 -3.70
C ALA A 16 -50.82 -11.95 -3.63
N GLN A 17 -50.17 -12.06 -2.48
CA GLN A 17 -48.74 -11.85 -2.38
C GLN A 17 -48.09 -12.90 -3.27
N VAL A 18 -47.54 -12.45 -4.40
CA VAL A 18 -46.60 -13.24 -5.17
C VAL A 18 -45.34 -13.31 -4.32
N SER A 19 -45.17 -14.40 -3.56
CA SER A 19 -43.90 -14.70 -2.92
C SER A 19 -42.90 -15.04 -4.02
N HIS A 20 -41.97 -14.14 -4.32
CA HIS A 20 -40.80 -14.51 -5.09
C HIS A 20 -40.01 -15.56 -4.29
N PRO A 21 -39.57 -16.68 -4.90
CA PRO A 21 -38.71 -17.61 -4.21
C PRO A 21 -37.46 -16.87 -3.75
N ALA A 22 -37.22 -16.85 -2.44
CA ALA A 22 -36.01 -16.24 -1.89
C ALA A 22 -34.80 -17.00 -2.47
N LYS A 23 -33.93 -16.28 -3.18
CA LYS A 23 -32.70 -16.85 -3.73
C LYS A 23 -31.84 -17.44 -2.62
N GLN A 24 -31.13 -18.52 -2.93
CA GLN A 24 -30.31 -19.23 -1.95
C GLN A 24 -29.16 -18.33 -1.48
N VAL A 25 -28.97 -18.20 -0.17
CA VAL A 25 -27.82 -17.47 0.40
C VAL A 25 -26.74 -18.48 0.77
N LYS A 26 -25.53 -18.32 0.22
CA LYS A 26 -24.35 -19.13 0.56
C LYS A 26 -23.36 -18.29 1.34
N GLN A 27 -22.97 -18.76 2.52
CA GLN A 27 -21.94 -18.10 3.31
C GLN A 27 -20.55 -18.50 2.80
N LEU A 28 -19.70 -17.51 2.58
CA LEU A 28 -18.29 -17.68 2.24
C LEU A 28 -17.45 -16.98 3.32
N ASP A 29 -16.26 -17.52 3.59
CA ASP A 29 -15.29 -16.94 4.53
C ASP A 29 -14.47 -15.80 3.89
N ARG A 30 -14.19 -15.91 2.59
CA ARG A 30 -13.47 -14.89 1.80
C ARG A 30 -13.89 -14.89 0.33
N VAL A 31 -13.63 -13.78 -0.35
CA VAL A 31 -13.82 -13.66 -1.81
C VAL A 31 -12.78 -12.70 -2.41
N ILE A 32 -12.23 -13.06 -3.57
CA ILE A 32 -11.39 -12.21 -4.40
C ILE A 32 -12.13 -11.85 -5.69
N ILE A 33 -12.39 -10.56 -5.89
CA ILE A 33 -13.05 -10.02 -7.10
C ILE A 33 -12.05 -9.18 -7.87
N ARG A 34 -11.98 -9.37 -9.20
CA ARG A 34 -11.23 -8.50 -10.10
C ARG A 34 -12.15 -7.82 -11.10
N PHE A 35 -12.17 -6.50 -11.09
CA PHE A 35 -12.78 -5.68 -12.14
C PHE A 35 -11.72 -5.37 -13.19
N ALA A 36 -12.02 -5.61 -14.46
CA ALA A 36 -11.09 -5.37 -15.56
C ALA A 36 -11.78 -4.74 -16.78
N GLY A 37 -11.13 -3.74 -17.36
CA GLY A 37 -11.65 -2.96 -18.50
C GLY A 37 -10.56 -2.09 -19.11
N ASP A 38 -10.92 -1.20 -20.04
CA ASP A 38 -9.95 -0.27 -20.59
C ASP A 38 -9.63 0.86 -19.59
N SER A 39 -8.43 1.44 -19.70
CA SER A 39 -8.12 2.69 -19.03
C SER A 39 -9.15 3.76 -19.38
N GLY A 40 -9.80 4.32 -18.35
CA GLY A 40 -10.88 5.29 -18.50
C GLY A 40 -12.30 4.72 -18.39
N ASP A 41 -12.48 3.39 -18.34
CA ASP A 41 -13.77 2.75 -18.06
C ASP A 41 -14.17 2.81 -16.57
N GLY A 42 -13.30 3.37 -15.73
CA GLY A 42 -13.60 3.60 -14.31
C GLY A 42 -13.50 2.37 -13.42
N MET A 43 -12.70 1.35 -13.79
CA MET A 43 -12.48 0.14 -12.97
C MET A 43 -11.92 0.47 -11.58
N GLN A 44 -11.01 1.45 -11.50
CA GLN A 44 -10.45 1.94 -10.24
C GLN A 44 -11.55 2.54 -9.36
N LEU A 45 -12.41 3.40 -9.94
CA LEU A 45 -13.53 4.01 -9.22
C LEU A 45 -14.52 2.94 -8.72
N THR A 46 -14.88 1.98 -9.56
CA THR A 46 -15.79 0.87 -9.18
C THR A 46 -15.19 0.04 -8.06
N GLY A 47 -13.91 -0.34 -8.17
CA GLY A 47 -13.20 -1.07 -7.13
C GLY A 47 -13.11 -0.31 -5.81
N ASP A 48 -12.75 0.98 -5.85
CA ASP A 48 -12.70 1.84 -4.66
C ASP A 48 -14.06 1.96 -3.97
N ARG A 49 -15.15 2.08 -4.74
CA ARG A 49 -16.51 2.13 -4.17
C ARG A 49 -16.88 0.83 -3.48
N PHE A 50 -16.67 -0.30 -4.16
CA PHE A 50 -16.95 -1.61 -3.59
C PHE A 50 -16.12 -1.87 -2.32
N THR A 51 -14.87 -1.40 -2.30
CA THR A 51 -13.99 -1.46 -1.12
C THR A 51 -14.56 -0.64 0.05
N GLN A 52 -15.06 0.57 -0.20
CA GLN A 52 -15.68 1.40 0.84
C GLN A 52 -16.97 0.78 1.40
N GLU A 53 -17.80 0.17 0.56
CA GLU A 53 -19.00 -0.56 1.01
C GLU A 53 -18.63 -1.76 1.87
N THR A 54 -17.59 -2.50 1.46
CA THR A 54 -17.09 -3.69 2.16
C THR A 54 -16.49 -3.32 3.52
N ALA A 55 -15.71 -2.24 3.60
CA ALA A 55 -15.21 -1.71 4.87
C ALA A 55 -16.35 -1.23 5.79
N ALA A 56 -17.36 -0.54 5.24
CA ALA A 56 -18.50 -0.06 6.02
C ALA A 56 -19.37 -1.21 6.59
N PHE A 57 -19.40 -2.36 5.90
CA PHE A 57 -20.03 -3.58 6.39
C PHE A 57 -19.23 -4.26 7.51
N GLY A 58 -17.98 -3.85 7.72
CA GLY A 58 -17.09 -4.39 8.76
C GLY A 58 -16.27 -5.60 8.33
N ASN A 59 -16.11 -5.84 7.03
CA ASN A 59 -15.17 -6.85 6.53
C ASN A 59 -13.74 -6.33 6.61
N ASP A 60 -12.81 -7.27 6.84
CA ASP A 60 -11.41 -6.99 6.55
C ASP A 60 -11.16 -7.07 5.04
N LEU A 61 -10.22 -6.28 4.53
CA LEU A 61 -9.97 -6.15 3.10
C LEU A 61 -8.54 -5.78 2.74
N VAL A 62 -8.11 -6.21 1.55
CA VAL A 62 -6.88 -5.76 0.90
C VAL A 62 -7.14 -5.57 -0.59
N THR A 63 -6.56 -4.53 -1.17
CA THR A 63 -6.76 -4.18 -2.59
C THR A 63 -5.48 -4.16 -3.40
N LEU A 64 -5.59 -4.42 -4.69
CA LEU A 64 -4.51 -4.32 -5.66
C LEU A 64 -4.99 -3.57 -6.92
N PRO A 65 -4.78 -2.25 -6.97
CA PRO A 65 -4.89 -1.47 -8.19
C PRO A 65 -3.81 -1.87 -9.20
N ASN A 66 -4.19 -2.01 -10.47
CA ASN A 66 -3.27 -2.29 -11.57
C ASN A 66 -3.54 -1.35 -12.75
N PHE A 67 -2.55 -0.51 -13.03
CA PHE A 67 -2.61 0.50 -14.07
C PHE A 67 -1.79 0.06 -15.29
N PRO A 68 -2.30 0.27 -16.51
CA PRO A 68 -1.51 0.09 -17.71
C PRO A 68 -0.35 1.08 -17.73
N ALA A 69 0.77 0.69 -18.35
CA ALA A 69 1.93 1.56 -18.48
C ALA A 69 1.65 2.76 -19.41
N GLU A 70 0.76 2.59 -20.39
CA GLU A 70 0.36 3.64 -21.31
C GLU A 70 -0.85 4.42 -20.78
N ILE A 71 -0.72 5.75 -20.69
CA ILE A 71 -1.82 6.64 -20.25
C ILE A 71 -3.03 6.54 -21.20
N ARG A 72 -2.79 6.31 -22.50
CA ARG A 72 -3.84 6.17 -23.53
C ARG A 72 -3.48 5.13 -24.58
N ALA A 73 -3.34 3.87 -24.17
CA ALA A 73 -3.34 2.77 -25.12
C ALA A 73 -4.65 2.76 -25.94
N PRO A 74 -4.63 2.25 -27.19
CA PRO A 74 -5.85 2.10 -27.97
C PRO A 74 -6.89 1.25 -27.23
N GLN A 75 -8.12 1.74 -27.12
CA GLN A 75 -9.23 0.99 -26.50
C GLN A 75 -9.43 -0.38 -27.13
N GLY A 76 -9.67 -1.39 -26.29
CA GLY A 76 -9.82 -2.79 -26.64
C GLY A 76 -8.52 -3.53 -26.93
N THR A 77 -7.37 -3.03 -26.46
CA THR A 77 -6.06 -3.70 -26.61
C THR A 77 -5.50 -4.12 -25.25
N LEU A 78 -4.69 -5.19 -25.23
CA LEU A 78 -4.07 -5.72 -24.01
C LEU A 78 -3.25 -4.67 -23.22
N PRO A 79 -2.41 -3.82 -23.85
CA PRO A 79 -1.65 -2.81 -23.11
C PRO A 79 -2.52 -1.73 -22.45
N GLY A 80 -3.78 -1.59 -22.85
CA GLY A 80 -4.72 -0.63 -22.28
C GLY A 80 -5.58 -1.14 -21.14
N VAL A 81 -5.44 -2.42 -20.78
CA VAL A 81 -6.23 -3.03 -19.72
C VAL A 81 -5.80 -2.46 -18.36
N SER A 82 -6.80 -1.97 -17.63
CA SER A 82 -6.69 -1.62 -16.21
C SER A 82 -7.54 -2.57 -15.40
N SER A 83 -7.03 -2.97 -14.24
CA SER A 83 -7.78 -3.82 -13.32
C SER A 83 -7.70 -3.32 -11.87
N PHE A 84 -8.70 -3.71 -11.09
CA PHE A 84 -8.75 -3.49 -9.65
C PHE A 84 -9.18 -4.79 -8.98
N GLN A 85 -8.33 -5.32 -8.10
CA GLN A 85 -8.65 -6.52 -7.35
C GLN A 85 -8.96 -6.16 -5.89
N VAL A 86 -10.02 -6.77 -5.35
CA VAL A 86 -10.44 -6.65 -3.95
C VAL A 86 -10.53 -8.04 -3.36
N HIS A 87 -9.80 -8.26 -2.27
CA HIS A 87 -9.95 -9.42 -1.42
C HIS A 87 -10.59 -8.97 -0.11
N PHE A 88 -11.64 -9.65 0.32
CA PHE A 88 -12.31 -9.35 1.58
C PHE A 88 -12.78 -10.63 2.25
N ALA A 89 -12.82 -10.60 3.58
CA ALA A 89 -13.07 -11.78 4.38
C ALA A 89 -13.80 -11.45 5.70
N ASP A 90 -14.27 -12.51 6.37
CA ASP A 90 -14.80 -12.47 7.74
C ASP A 90 -13.72 -12.68 8.82
N HIS A 91 -12.46 -12.65 8.41
CA HIS A 91 -11.27 -12.79 9.24
C HIS A 91 -10.13 -11.95 8.67
N ASP A 92 -9.07 -11.81 9.44
CA ASP A 92 -7.88 -11.04 9.07
C ASP A 92 -7.17 -11.63 7.83
N ILE A 93 -6.98 -10.81 6.80
CA ILE A 93 -6.32 -11.14 5.54
C ILE A 93 -5.18 -10.16 5.23
N LEU A 94 -4.07 -10.71 4.74
CA LEU A 94 -2.83 -9.94 4.60
C LEU A 94 -2.45 -9.61 3.15
N THR A 95 -3.20 -10.12 2.17
CA THR A 95 -2.88 -9.95 0.74
C THR A 95 -4.12 -9.67 -0.07
N ALA A 96 -3.95 -9.04 -1.24
CA ALA A 96 -5.02 -8.90 -2.21
C ALA A 96 -5.46 -10.25 -2.84
N GLY A 97 -4.84 -11.37 -2.47
CA GLY A 97 -5.19 -12.71 -2.95
C GLY A 97 -4.42 -13.16 -4.21
N ASP A 98 -4.12 -14.46 -4.30
CA ASP A 98 -3.27 -15.03 -5.36
C ASP A 98 -3.96 -15.10 -6.73
N ALA A 99 -5.28 -15.35 -6.73
CA ALA A 99 -6.08 -15.61 -7.91
C ALA A 99 -7.54 -15.16 -7.65
N PRO A 100 -8.19 -14.47 -8.59
CA PRO A 100 -9.58 -14.04 -8.40
C PRO A 100 -10.56 -15.19 -8.43
N ASP A 101 -11.56 -15.17 -7.53
CA ASP A 101 -12.70 -16.08 -7.56
C ASP A 101 -13.76 -15.59 -8.56
N VAL A 102 -13.82 -14.27 -8.78
CA VAL A 102 -14.71 -13.61 -9.74
C VAL A 102 -13.95 -12.61 -10.61
N LEU A 103 -14.08 -12.73 -11.94
CA LEU A 103 -13.64 -11.74 -12.90
C LEU A 103 -14.84 -11.02 -13.53
N VAL A 104 -14.87 -9.69 -13.41
CA VAL A 104 -15.79 -8.84 -14.18
C VAL A 104 -15.02 -8.21 -15.34
N ALA A 105 -15.21 -8.73 -16.56
CA ALA A 105 -14.50 -8.29 -17.75
C ALA A 105 -15.40 -7.44 -18.67
N MET A 106 -15.06 -6.16 -18.79
CA MET A 106 -15.86 -5.19 -19.57
C MET A 106 -15.70 -5.31 -21.08
N ASN A 107 -14.69 -6.06 -21.56
CA ASN A 107 -14.41 -6.23 -22.98
C ASN A 107 -13.50 -7.48 -23.22
N PRO A 108 -13.29 -7.91 -24.48
CA PRO A 108 -12.44 -9.08 -24.77
C PRO A 108 -10.98 -8.93 -24.35
N ALA A 109 -10.39 -7.73 -24.40
CA ALA A 109 -9.00 -7.53 -23.99
C ALA A 109 -8.84 -7.74 -22.48
N ALA A 110 -9.78 -7.24 -21.68
CA ALA A 110 -9.85 -7.45 -20.24
C ALA A 110 -9.99 -8.93 -19.88
N LEU A 111 -10.83 -9.69 -20.61
CA LEU A 111 -10.92 -11.14 -20.45
C LEU A 111 -9.57 -11.81 -20.73
N ARG A 112 -9.00 -11.56 -21.91
CA ARG A 112 -7.74 -12.19 -22.34
C ARG A 112 -6.57 -11.91 -21.40
N ALA A 113 -6.46 -10.67 -20.92
CA ALA A 113 -5.36 -10.25 -20.05
C ALA A 113 -5.40 -10.92 -18.66
N ASN A 114 -6.57 -11.39 -18.22
CA ASN A 114 -6.76 -11.89 -16.85
C ASN A 114 -7.14 -13.37 -16.80
N LEU A 115 -7.51 -13.99 -17.93
CA LEU A 115 -8.01 -15.37 -17.95
C LEU A 115 -7.00 -16.37 -17.37
N GLY A 116 -5.71 -16.18 -17.65
CA GLY A 116 -4.65 -17.08 -17.16
C GLY A 116 -4.42 -17.04 -15.63
N ASP A 117 -4.97 -16.03 -14.94
CA ASP A 117 -4.88 -15.92 -13.48
C ASP A 117 -6.06 -16.59 -12.75
N LEU A 118 -7.13 -16.95 -13.46
CA LEU A 118 -8.34 -17.51 -12.86
C LEU A 118 -8.15 -19.00 -12.54
N PRO A 119 -8.57 -19.48 -11.37
CA PRO A 119 -8.66 -20.90 -11.09
C PRO A 119 -9.85 -21.53 -11.83
N LYS A 120 -9.81 -22.85 -11.99
CA LYS A 120 -10.96 -23.60 -12.52
C LYS A 120 -12.18 -23.41 -11.63
N GLY A 121 -13.36 -23.30 -12.24
CA GLY A 121 -14.61 -23.05 -11.55
C GLY A 121 -14.83 -21.58 -11.13
N ALA A 122 -13.88 -20.69 -11.38
CA ALA A 122 -14.06 -19.26 -11.11
C ALA A 122 -15.23 -18.68 -11.93
N THR A 123 -15.86 -17.65 -11.37
CA THR A 123 -16.97 -16.97 -12.01
C THR A 123 -16.46 -15.90 -12.97
N ILE A 124 -16.96 -15.88 -14.20
CA ILE A 124 -16.62 -14.87 -15.20
C ILE A 124 -17.90 -14.14 -15.59
N ILE A 125 -17.96 -12.83 -15.34
CA ILE A 125 -19.03 -11.95 -15.81
C ILE A 125 -18.47 -11.11 -16.95
N VAL A 126 -19.00 -11.28 -18.15
CA VAL A 126 -18.57 -10.53 -19.34
C VAL A 126 -19.64 -9.57 -19.84
N ASP A 127 -19.22 -8.39 -20.28
CA ASP A 127 -20.07 -7.49 -21.07
C ASP A 127 -20.16 -7.99 -22.52
N SER A 128 -21.20 -8.76 -22.84
CA SER A 128 -21.37 -9.35 -24.18
C SER A 128 -21.53 -8.28 -25.27
N HIS A 129 -21.91 -7.04 -24.93
CA HIS A 129 -22.02 -5.93 -25.87
C HIS A 129 -20.70 -5.66 -26.62
N ASP A 130 -19.59 -5.76 -25.89
CA ASP A 130 -18.28 -5.35 -26.38
C ASP A 130 -17.54 -6.47 -27.11
N PHE A 131 -18.11 -7.68 -27.20
CA PHE A 131 -17.58 -8.83 -27.95
C PHE A 131 -17.91 -8.75 -29.46
N THR A 132 -17.62 -7.59 -30.06
CA THR A 132 -17.75 -7.36 -31.49
C THR A 132 -16.52 -7.90 -32.25
N ALA A 133 -16.68 -8.27 -33.53
CA ALA A 133 -15.58 -8.76 -34.36
C ALA A 133 -14.35 -7.82 -34.37
N ARG A 134 -14.58 -6.50 -34.35
CA ARG A 134 -13.52 -5.48 -34.27
C ARG A 134 -12.75 -5.55 -32.95
N ASN A 135 -13.44 -5.66 -31.83
CA ASN A 135 -12.81 -5.70 -30.50
C ASN A 135 -12.10 -7.04 -30.25
N LEU A 136 -12.68 -8.16 -30.73
CA LEU A 136 -12.03 -9.46 -30.72
C LEU A 136 -10.70 -9.42 -31.48
N THR A 137 -10.69 -8.86 -32.69
CA THR A 137 -9.46 -8.70 -33.49
C THR A 137 -8.41 -7.86 -32.76
N LYS A 138 -8.80 -6.74 -32.14
CA LYS A 138 -7.88 -5.89 -31.37
C LYS A 138 -7.31 -6.58 -30.13
N ALA A 139 -8.14 -7.37 -29.45
CA ALA A 139 -7.72 -8.22 -28.34
C ALA A 139 -6.92 -9.44 -28.81
N GLY A 140 -6.82 -9.66 -30.13
CA GLY A 140 -6.06 -10.71 -30.80
C GLY A 140 -6.73 -12.09 -30.81
N TYR A 141 -8.04 -12.17 -30.64
CA TYR A 141 -8.80 -13.41 -30.80
C TYR A 141 -9.02 -13.73 -32.28
N SER A 142 -8.89 -15.01 -32.65
CA SER A 142 -9.30 -15.51 -33.97
C SER A 142 -10.81 -15.71 -34.06
N ASP A 143 -11.40 -16.17 -32.96
CA ASP A 143 -12.81 -16.54 -32.82
C ASP A 143 -13.38 -15.98 -31.51
N ASN A 144 -14.70 -15.86 -31.42
CA ASN A 144 -15.33 -15.37 -30.20
C ASN A 144 -15.23 -16.42 -29.08
N PRO A 145 -14.53 -16.14 -27.96
CA PRO A 145 -14.36 -17.12 -26.88
C PRO A 145 -15.66 -17.44 -26.12
N LEU A 146 -16.74 -16.69 -26.38
CA LEU A 146 -18.06 -16.94 -25.78
C LEU A 146 -18.88 -18.01 -26.53
N ASP A 147 -18.53 -18.32 -27.79
CA ASP A 147 -19.33 -19.19 -28.66
C ASP A 147 -18.84 -20.66 -28.66
N GLY A 148 -17.79 -20.99 -27.90
CA GLY A 148 -17.19 -22.32 -27.86
C GLY A 148 -16.79 -22.78 -26.45
N ASP A 149 -16.10 -23.92 -26.37
CA ASP A 149 -15.78 -24.58 -25.09
C ASP A 149 -14.56 -23.99 -24.36
N THR A 150 -13.95 -22.91 -24.88
CA THR A 150 -12.75 -22.30 -24.31
C THR A 150 -12.93 -21.80 -22.88
N LEU A 151 -14.18 -21.55 -22.47
CA LEU A 151 -14.53 -21.09 -21.13
C LEU A 151 -15.34 -22.13 -20.33
N ALA A 152 -15.43 -23.38 -20.82
CA ALA A 152 -16.28 -24.42 -20.22
C ALA A 152 -15.86 -24.83 -18.79
N GLU A 153 -14.62 -24.58 -18.41
CA GLU A 153 -14.12 -24.85 -17.05
C GLU A 153 -14.46 -23.74 -16.04
N TYR A 154 -15.12 -22.66 -16.47
CA TYR A 154 -15.51 -21.51 -15.64
C TYR A 154 -17.03 -21.37 -15.55
N ALA A 155 -17.51 -20.73 -14.49
CA ALA A 155 -18.90 -20.31 -14.38
C ALA A 155 -19.10 -19.01 -15.18
N LEU A 156 -19.37 -19.13 -16.48
CA LEU A 156 -19.54 -17.99 -17.39
C LEU A 156 -20.95 -17.40 -17.31
N HIS A 157 -21.03 -16.09 -17.08
CA HIS A 157 -22.24 -15.29 -17.14
C HIS A 157 -22.07 -14.19 -18.19
N THR A 158 -22.82 -14.30 -19.29
CA THR A 158 -22.87 -13.29 -20.35
C THR A 158 -23.98 -12.29 -20.05
N VAL A 159 -23.63 -11.02 -19.86
CA VAL A 159 -24.59 -9.94 -19.57
C VAL A 159 -24.35 -8.79 -20.54
N ASP A 160 -25.40 -8.25 -21.17
CA ASP A 160 -25.30 -7.06 -22.02
C ASP A 160 -25.20 -5.78 -21.14
N LEU A 161 -24.13 -5.68 -20.35
CA LEU A 161 -23.95 -4.62 -19.34
C LEU A 161 -24.04 -3.23 -20.00
N THR A 162 -23.37 -3.04 -21.13
CA THR A 162 -23.43 -1.76 -21.85
C THR A 162 -24.82 -1.49 -22.40
N GLY A 163 -25.47 -2.45 -23.07
CA GLY A 163 -26.79 -2.26 -23.66
C GLY A 163 -27.85 -1.96 -22.60
N MET A 164 -27.88 -2.74 -21.52
CA MET A 164 -28.78 -2.54 -20.38
C MET A 164 -28.57 -1.20 -19.71
N THR A 165 -27.31 -0.78 -19.53
CA THR A 165 -26.98 0.54 -18.96
C THR A 165 -27.51 1.66 -19.84
N VAL A 166 -27.26 1.61 -21.15
CA VAL A 166 -27.69 2.65 -22.09
C VAL A 166 -29.20 2.78 -22.12
N GLU A 167 -29.94 1.67 -22.07
CA GLU A 167 -31.41 1.72 -22.00
C GLU A 167 -31.90 2.28 -20.66
N ALA A 168 -31.30 1.87 -19.54
CA ALA A 168 -31.69 2.32 -18.20
C ALA A 168 -31.54 3.84 -18.02
N VAL A 169 -30.55 4.47 -18.66
CA VAL A 169 -30.27 5.90 -18.53
C VAL A 169 -30.82 6.74 -19.69
N ARG A 170 -31.60 6.15 -20.60
CA ARG A 170 -32.08 6.78 -21.83
C ARG A 170 -32.88 8.07 -21.58
N GLU A 171 -33.62 8.12 -20.48
CA GLU A 171 -34.46 9.28 -20.12
C GLU A 171 -33.68 10.57 -19.85
N PHE A 172 -32.39 10.49 -19.51
CA PHE A 172 -31.54 11.64 -19.21
C PHE A 172 -30.94 12.32 -20.45
N GLY A 173 -31.26 11.82 -21.67
CA GLY A 173 -30.86 12.46 -22.92
C GLY A 173 -29.35 12.51 -23.17
N LEU A 174 -28.57 11.67 -22.49
CA LEU A 174 -27.11 11.60 -22.64
C LEU A 174 -26.70 11.10 -24.03
N SER A 175 -25.52 11.52 -24.49
CA SER A 175 -24.91 10.90 -25.68
C SER A 175 -24.70 9.40 -25.43
N ARG A 176 -24.77 8.57 -26.48
CA ARG A 176 -24.52 7.11 -26.35
C ARG A 176 -23.16 6.83 -25.68
N LYS A 177 -22.16 7.67 -25.97
CA LYS A 177 -20.84 7.58 -25.36
C LYS A 177 -20.91 7.84 -23.85
N ASP A 178 -21.56 8.91 -23.41
CA ASP A 178 -21.65 9.24 -21.98
C ASP A 178 -22.53 8.24 -21.22
N ALA A 179 -23.62 7.78 -21.83
CA ALA A 179 -24.46 6.70 -21.27
C ALA A 179 -23.65 5.40 -21.06
N SER A 180 -22.86 4.98 -22.06
CA SER A 180 -22.03 3.77 -21.95
C SER A 180 -20.96 3.85 -20.85
N ARG A 181 -20.52 5.05 -20.46
CA ARG A 181 -19.53 5.23 -19.39
C ARG A 181 -20.07 4.93 -18.00
N ALA A 182 -21.40 4.85 -17.84
CA ALA A 182 -22.02 4.46 -16.57
C ALA A 182 -22.07 2.93 -16.38
N LYS A 183 -21.61 2.12 -17.34
CA LYS A 183 -21.66 0.65 -17.27
C LYS A 183 -20.89 0.09 -16.07
N ASN A 184 -19.86 0.80 -15.63
CA ASN A 184 -19.09 0.46 -14.45
C ASN A 184 -19.89 0.60 -13.15
N MET A 185 -20.87 1.52 -13.11
CA MET A 185 -21.82 1.64 -11.99
C MET A 185 -22.89 0.56 -12.03
N PHE A 186 -23.34 0.15 -13.22
CA PHE A 186 -24.21 -1.02 -13.34
C PHE A 186 -23.52 -2.29 -12.81
N ALA A 187 -22.28 -2.54 -13.23
CA ALA A 187 -21.48 -3.63 -12.70
C ALA A 187 -21.29 -3.53 -11.18
N LEU A 188 -21.02 -2.32 -10.65
CA LEU A 188 -20.95 -2.11 -9.21
C LEU A 188 -22.25 -2.53 -8.52
N GLY A 189 -23.41 -2.07 -9.01
CA GLY A 189 -24.71 -2.41 -8.42
C GLY A 189 -25.01 -3.91 -8.43
N LEU A 190 -24.67 -4.60 -9.53
CA LEU A 190 -24.81 -6.06 -9.63
C LEU A 190 -23.95 -6.79 -8.59
N LEU A 191 -22.70 -6.36 -8.42
CA LEU A 191 -21.77 -6.96 -7.47
C LEU A 191 -22.14 -6.62 -6.01
N SER A 192 -22.62 -5.39 -5.75
CA SER A 192 -23.16 -4.99 -4.45
C SER A 192 -24.37 -5.86 -4.09
N TRP A 193 -25.24 -6.17 -5.04
CA TRP A 193 -26.33 -7.13 -4.83
C TRP A 193 -25.80 -8.54 -4.54
N MET A 194 -24.88 -9.05 -5.36
CA MET A 194 -24.37 -10.42 -5.29
C MET A 194 -23.69 -10.74 -3.96
N TYR A 195 -23.06 -9.75 -3.33
CA TYR A 195 -22.40 -9.87 -2.02
C TYR A 195 -23.14 -9.17 -0.88
N GLY A 196 -24.39 -8.76 -1.11
CA GLY A 196 -25.25 -8.18 -0.09
C GLY A 196 -24.75 -6.88 0.53
N ARG A 197 -24.07 -6.03 -0.25
CA ARG A 197 -23.55 -4.73 0.18
C ARG A 197 -24.67 -3.67 0.26
N PRO A 198 -24.63 -2.78 1.27
CA PRO A 198 -25.58 -1.68 1.40
C PRO A 198 -25.39 -0.67 0.25
N THR A 199 -26.48 -0.08 -0.22
CA THR A 199 -26.47 0.82 -1.39
C THR A 199 -26.34 2.29 -1.00
N GLU A 200 -26.73 2.64 0.22
CA GLU A 200 -26.94 4.02 0.67
C GLU A 200 -25.66 4.85 0.65
N SER A 201 -24.53 4.25 1.06
CA SER A 201 -23.22 4.93 1.06
C SER A 201 -22.77 5.29 -0.35
N THR A 202 -23.01 4.41 -1.33
CA THR A 202 -22.64 4.65 -2.72
C THR A 202 -23.57 5.67 -3.37
N GLU A 203 -24.86 5.62 -3.10
CA GLU A 203 -25.80 6.64 -3.55
C GLU A 203 -25.43 8.04 -3.03
N ALA A 204 -25.09 8.16 -1.74
CA ALA A 204 -24.65 9.40 -1.14
C ALA A 204 -23.34 9.92 -1.77
N PHE A 205 -22.39 9.03 -2.02
CA PHE A 205 -21.15 9.38 -2.70
C PHE A 205 -21.39 9.90 -4.12
N LEU A 206 -22.14 9.16 -4.95
CA LEU A 206 -22.42 9.53 -6.34
C LEU A 206 -23.13 10.89 -6.40
N THR A 207 -24.09 11.09 -5.49
CA THR A 207 -24.81 12.36 -5.32
C THR A 207 -23.86 13.51 -5.06
N LYS A 208 -22.91 13.36 -4.12
CA LYS A 208 -21.92 14.39 -3.77
C LYS A 208 -20.90 14.62 -4.89
N ARG A 209 -20.38 13.54 -5.49
CA ARG A 209 -19.30 13.57 -6.48
C ARG A 209 -19.70 14.27 -7.78
N PHE A 210 -20.94 14.04 -8.21
CA PHE A 210 -21.49 14.58 -9.46
C PHE A 210 -22.53 15.67 -9.23
N ALA A 211 -22.58 16.26 -8.02
CA ALA A 211 -23.56 17.31 -7.66
C ALA A 211 -23.61 18.50 -8.64
N LYS A 212 -22.48 18.81 -9.30
CA LYS A 212 -22.37 19.91 -10.28
C LYS A 212 -22.86 19.55 -11.69
N VAL A 213 -23.15 18.28 -11.97
CA VAL A 213 -23.60 17.81 -13.29
C VAL A 213 -24.76 16.82 -13.11
N PRO A 214 -25.99 17.34 -12.90
CA PRO A 214 -27.16 16.54 -12.49
C PRO A 214 -27.47 15.37 -13.42
N ASP A 215 -27.42 15.56 -14.75
CA ASP A 215 -27.73 14.47 -15.70
C ASP A 215 -26.73 13.31 -15.59
N ILE A 216 -25.44 13.60 -15.36
CA ILE A 216 -24.41 12.57 -15.12
C ILE A 216 -24.62 11.92 -13.76
N ARG A 217 -24.95 12.69 -12.72
CA ARG A 217 -25.25 12.17 -11.38
C ARG A 217 -26.40 11.17 -11.45
N ASP A 218 -27.52 11.58 -12.05
CA ASP A 218 -28.75 10.81 -12.10
C ASP A 218 -28.58 9.57 -12.97
N ALA A 219 -27.86 9.68 -14.10
CA ALA A 219 -27.51 8.51 -14.90
C ALA A 219 -26.63 7.49 -14.14
N ASN A 220 -25.64 7.93 -13.36
CA ASN A 220 -24.81 7.01 -12.56
C ASN A 220 -25.62 6.34 -11.44
N LEU A 221 -26.51 7.09 -10.77
CA LEU A 221 -27.41 6.55 -9.75
C LEU A 221 -28.38 5.52 -10.35
N THR A 222 -29.00 5.84 -11.48
CA THR A 222 -29.92 4.94 -12.18
C THR A 222 -29.21 3.69 -12.69
N ALA A 223 -28.01 3.83 -13.27
CA ALA A 223 -27.21 2.69 -13.71
C ALA A 223 -26.86 1.75 -12.53
N PHE A 224 -26.43 2.31 -11.39
CA PHE A 224 -26.16 1.55 -10.18
C PHE A 224 -27.40 0.78 -9.67
N LYS A 225 -28.53 1.47 -9.55
CA LYS A 225 -29.81 0.85 -9.13
C LYS A 225 -30.28 -0.20 -10.13
N ALA A 226 -30.13 0.04 -11.42
CA ALA A 226 -30.47 -0.92 -12.46
C ALA A 226 -29.65 -2.20 -12.36
N GLY A 227 -28.34 -2.09 -12.09
CA GLY A 227 -27.47 -3.24 -11.83
C GLY A 227 -27.89 -4.05 -10.60
N TRP A 228 -28.22 -3.36 -9.51
CA TRP A 228 -28.70 -3.99 -8.28
C TRP A 228 -30.06 -4.70 -8.49
N ASN A 229 -31.02 -4.03 -9.14
CA ASN A 229 -32.33 -4.59 -9.47
C ASN A 229 -32.23 -5.76 -10.46
N PHE A 230 -31.27 -5.72 -11.40
CA PHE A 230 -31.01 -6.83 -12.30
C PHE A 230 -30.58 -8.06 -11.51
N GLY A 231 -29.73 -7.89 -10.50
CA GLY A 231 -29.38 -8.92 -9.55
C GLY A 231 -30.61 -9.59 -8.91
N GLU A 232 -31.55 -8.82 -8.38
CA GLU A 232 -32.79 -9.36 -7.79
C GLU A 232 -33.65 -10.15 -8.79
N THR A 233 -33.76 -9.67 -10.03
CA THR A 233 -34.72 -10.19 -11.01
C THR A 233 -34.18 -11.27 -11.94
N THR A 234 -32.86 -11.39 -12.08
CA THR A 234 -32.24 -12.34 -13.01
C THR A 234 -32.22 -13.77 -12.45
N GLU A 235 -32.51 -14.78 -13.27
CA GLU A 235 -32.33 -16.19 -12.92
C GLU A 235 -30.88 -16.66 -13.12
N THR A 236 -30.05 -15.84 -13.76
CA THR A 236 -28.64 -16.13 -14.07
C THR A 236 -27.77 -16.32 -12.81
N PHE A 237 -28.13 -15.65 -11.72
CA PHE A 237 -27.46 -15.77 -10.42
C PHE A 237 -28.43 -16.41 -9.42
N VAL A 238 -28.21 -17.70 -9.17
CA VAL A 238 -29.05 -18.54 -8.29
C VAL A 238 -28.72 -18.31 -6.82
N VAL A 239 -27.52 -17.82 -6.52
CA VAL A 239 -26.97 -17.69 -5.17
C VAL A 239 -26.55 -16.26 -4.89
N ARG A 240 -26.93 -15.75 -3.71
CA ARG A 240 -26.35 -14.55 -3.10
C ARG A 240 -25.30 -14.99 -2.09
N TYR A 241 -24.16 -14.33 -2.09
CA TYR A 241 -23.08 -14.63 -1.14
C TYR A 241 -23.14 -13.69 0.05
N GLU A 242 -22.87 -14.24 1.24
CA GLU A 242 -22.73 -13.49 2.47
C GLU A 242 -21.36 -13.76 3.09
N ILE A 243 -20.61 -12.70 3.37
CA ILE A 243 -19.34 -12.74 4.10
C ILE A 243 -19.57 -11.97 5.39
N LYS A 244 -19.43 -12.63 6.54
CA LYS A 244 -19.69 -12.01 7.85
C LYS A 244 -18.66 -10.89 8.14
N PRO A 245 -18.96 -9.93 9.02
CA PRO A 245 -17.97 -8.96 9.47
C PRO A 245 -16.76 -9.64 10.11
N ALA A 246 -15.57 -9.06 9.93
CA ALA A 246 -14.34 -9.57 10.51
C ALA A 246 -14.23 -9.24 12.01
N VAL A 247 -13.61 -10.12 12.77
CA VAL A 247 -13.28 -9.86 14.18
C VAL A 247 -12.10 -8.88 14.23
N MET A 248 -12.40 -7.60 14.47
CA MET A 248 -11.39 -6.54 14.60
C MET A 248 -11.29 -6.06 16.05
N PRO A 249 -10.10 -5.62 16.52
CA PRO A 249 -9.98 -4.95 17.81
C PRO A 249 -10.91 -3.74 17.90
N PRO A 250 -11.53 -3.44 19.06
CA PRO A 250 -12.38 -2.25 19.20
C PRO A 250 -11.61 -0.96 18.88
N GLY A 251 -12.24 -0.04 18.14
CA GLY A 251 -11.63 1.24 17.77
C GLY A 251 -12.38 1.97 16.66
N THR A 252 -11.90 3.16 16.31
CA THR A 252 -12.38 3.91 15.14
C THR A 252 -11.53 3.53 13.94
N TYR A 253 -12.17 3.00 12.90
CA TYR A 253 -11.48 2.57 11.68
C TYR A 253 -11.82 3.48 10.51
N ARG A 254 -10.87 3.57 9.59
CA ARG A 254 -11.09 4.11 8.26
C ARG A 254 -10.36 3.25 7.24
N ASN A 255 -10.91 3.14 6.04
CA ASN A 255 -10.12 2.62 4.92
C ASN A 255 -9.03 3.63 4.56
N ILE A 256 -7.80 3.18 4.35
CA ILE A 256 -6.66 4.04 4.02
C ILE A 256 -5.76 3.40 2.96
N THR A 257 -5.20 4.20 2.06
CA THR A 257 -4.14 3.77 1.14
C THR A 257 -2.76 4.10 1.69
N GLY A 258 -1.70 3.42 1.24
CA GLY A 258 -0.35 3.63 1.76
C GLY A 258 0.16 5.06 1.61
N ASN A 259 0.03 5.66 0.43
CA ASN A 259 0.45 7.05 0.21
C ASN A 259 -0.33 8.06 1.09
N LEU A 260 -1.60 7.77 1.36
CA LEU A 260 -2.45 8.59 2.22
C LEU A 260 -2.03 8.45 3.70
N ALA A 261 -1.81 7.23 4.16
CA ALA A 261 -1.30 6.93 5.49
C ALA A 261 0.07 7.59 5.73
N LEU A 262 0.98 7.46 4.76
CA LEU A 262 2.30 8.09 4.80
C LEU A 262 2.19 9.62 4.91
N SER A 263 1.33 10.24 4.10
CA SER A 263 1.08 11.68 4.16
C SER A 263 0.59 12.13 5.54
N TYR A 264 -0.31 11.36 6.16
CA TYR A 264 -0.78 11.65 7.52
C TYR A 264 0.29 11.39 8.58
N GLY A 265 1.14 10.38 8.42
CA GLY A 265 2.25 10.13 9.33
C GLY A 265 3.28 11.26 9.31
N LEU A 266 3.58 11.83 8.14
CA LEU A 266 4.42 13.03 8.02
C LEU A 266 3.80 14.25 8.71
N ILE A 267 2.48 14.46 8.55
CA ILE A 267 1.76 15.53 9.24
C ILE A 267 1.79 15.30 10.76
N ALA A 268 1.51 14.07 11.21
CA ALA A 268 1.53 13.72 12.62
C ALA A 268 2.93 13.93 13.22
N GLY A 269 4.00 13.53 12.51
CA GLY A 269 5.37 13.80 12.91
C GLY A 269 5.69 15.30 13.00
N GLY A 270 5.22 16.12 12.06
CA GLY A 270 5.32 17.57 12.12
C GLY A 270 4.59 18.16 13.34
N VAL A 271 3.36 17.72 13.60
CA VAL A 271 2.56 18.16 14.75
C VAL A 271 3.22 17.73 16.07
N GLN A 272 3.65 16.48 16.19
CA GLN A 272 4.28 15.95 17.41
C GLN A 272 5.64 16.61 17.70
N SER A 273 6.37 16.98 16.65
CA SER A 273 7.63 17.73 16.78
C SER A 273 7.45 19.24 16.95
N GLY A 274 6.25 19.76 16.72
CA GLY A 274 6.01 21.20 16.63
C GLY A 274 6.68 21.87 15.43
N LEU A 275 7.21 21.11 14.47
CA LEU A 275 7.88 21.61 13.28
C LEU A 275 6.88 21.77 12.12
N SER A 276 7.01 22.87 11.38
CA SER A 276 6.33 22.99 10.08
C SER A 276 6.93 22.00 9.10
N VAL A 277 6.09 21.31 8.34
CA VAL A 277 6.52 20.33 7.33
C VAL A 277 6.78 21.07 6.02
N PHE A 278 8.00 20.97 5.48
CA PHE A 278 8.33 21.47 4.16
C PHE A 278 8.60 20.30 3.21
N LEU A 279 7.72 20.12 2.22
CA LEU A 279 7.90 19.13 1.17
C LEU A 279 8.51 19.79 -0.07
N GLY A 280 9.77 19.50 -0.37
CA GLY A 280 10.41 19.82 -1.65
C GLY A 280 10.43 18.58 -2.55
N SER A 281 9.65 18.57 -3.63
CA SER A 281 9.47 17.35 -4.44
C SER A 281 9.25 17.63 -5.92
N TYR A 282 9.57 16.64 -6.76
CA TYR A 282 9.29 16.61 -8.19
C TYR A 282 8.26 15.49 -8.46
N PRO A 283 7.21 15.72 -9.27
CA PRO A 283 6.19 14.72 -9.51
C PRO A 283 6.76 13.46 -10.21
N ILE A 284 6.63 12.31 -9.55
CA ILE A 284 7.04 11.01 -10.08
C ILE A 284 6.10 9.90 -9.58
N THR A 285 5.64 9.01 -10.47
CA THR A 285 4.84 7.83 -10.10
C THR A 285 5.72 6.81 -9.37
N PRO A 286 5.24 6.18 -8.28
CA PRO A 286 3.94 6.33 -7.61
C PRO A 286 3.91 7.33 -6.43
N ALA A 287 4.91 8.19 -6.26
CA ALA A 287 5.02 9.09 -5.10
C ALA A 287 4.23 10.42 -5.19
N SER A 288 3.78 10.83 -6.39
CA SER A 288 3.10 12.12 -6.61
C SER A 288 1.85 12.33 -5.74
N ASP A 289 1.15 11.26 -5.34
CA ASP A 289 -0.05 11.39 -4.52
C ASP A 289 0.23 11.92 -3.11
N ILE A 290 1.45 11.74 -2.61
CA ILE A 290 1.88 12.32 -1.33
C ILE A 290 1.93 13.85 -1.45
N LEU A 291 2.47 14.38 -2.56
CA LEU A 291 2.45 15.82 -2.84
C LEU A 291 1.02 16.34 -2.97
N HIS A 292 0.17 15.63 -3.72
CA HIS A 292 -1.24 15.99 -3.87
C HIS A 292 -1.97 16.06 -2.53
N GLU A 293 -1.76 15.08 -1.65
CA GLU A 293 -2.41 15.05 -0.35
C GLU A 293 -1.88 16.14 0.58
N LEU A 294 -0.55 16.23 0.76
CA LEU A 294 0.06 17.24 1.63
C LEU A 294 -0.29 18.68 1.22
N SER A 295 -0.47 18.95 -0.09
CA SER A 295 -0.87 20.28 -0.57
C SER A 295 -2.22 20.78 -0.04
N LYS A 296 -3.10 19.86 0.40
CA LYS A 296 -4.43 20.17 0.96
C LYS A 296 -4.37 20.56 2.44
N HIS A 297 -3.25 20.27 3.13
CA HIS A 297 -3.14 20.29 4.59
C HIS A 297 -2.34 21.48 5.14
N LYS A 298 -2.40 22.63 4.47
CA LYS A 298 -1.72 23.88 4.91
C LYS A 298 -2.09 24.30 6.34
N GLY A 299 -3.29 23.94 6.80
CA GLY A 299 -3.76 24.22 8.17
C GLY A 299 -2.93 23.54 9.27
N PHE A 300 -2.17 22.50 8.94
CA PHE A 300 -1.24 21.82 9.85
C PHE A 300 0.21 22.31 9.72
N GLY A 301 0.44 23.48 9.13
CA GLY A 301 1.80 24.00 8.93
C GLY A 301 2.57 23.30 7.79
N VAL A 302 1.85 22.69 6.85
CA VAL A 302 2.44 22.03 5.68
C VAL A 302 2.68 23.04 4.55
N MET A 303 3.92 23.12 4.08
CA MET A 303 4.32 23.85 2.88
C MET A 303 4.78 22.85 1.83
N THR A 304 4.28 23.01 0.59
CA THR A 304 4.67 22.18 -0.55
C THR A 304 5.35 23.04 -1.59
N PHE A 305 6.48 22.56 -2.12
CA PHE A 305 7.27 23.17 -3.17
C PHE A 305 7.47 22.14 -4.27
N GLN A 306 6.72 22.30 -5.37
CA GLN A 306 6.94 21.53 -6.58
C GLN A 306 8.13 22.13 -7.32
N ALA A 307 9.26 21.42 -7.27
CA ALA A 307 10.50 21.84 -7.88
C ALA A 307 10.54 21.52 -9.38
N GLU A 308 11.51 22.11 -10.07
CA GLU A 308 11.82 21.87 -11.49
C GLU A 308 12.42 20.47 -11.74
N ASP A 309 13.12 19.91 -10.76
CA ASP A 309 13.71 18.57 -10.78
C ASP A 309 13.90 18.01 -9.36
N GLU A 310 14.37 16.75 -9.26
CA GLU A 310 14.62 16.09 -8.00
C GLU A 310 15.75 16.73 -7.17
N ILE A 311 16.75 17.35 -7.80
CA ILE A 311 17.90 17.96 -7.13
C ILE A 311 17.46 19.24 -6.41
N ALA A 312 16.74 20.12 -7.11
CA ALA A 312 16.15 21.33 -6.55
C ALA A 312 15.17 20.99 -5.41
N GLY A 313 14.36 19.93 -5.58
CA GLY A 313 13.41 19.48 -4.55
C GLY A 313 14.08 19.09 -3.24
N VAL A 314 15.11 18.24 -3.28
CA VAL A 314 15.83 17.82 -2.06
C VAL A 314 16.68 18.96 -1.49
N GLY A 315 17.30 19.79 -2.33
CA GLY A 315 18.06 20.96 -1.90
C GLY A 315 17.19 21.95 -1.11
N ALA A 316 15.98 22.22 -1.59
CA ALA A 316 15.02 23.05 -0.87
C ALA A 316 14.60 22.45 0.48
N ALA A 317 14.38 21.12 0.55
CA ALA A 317 14.05 20.43 1.80
C ALA A 317 15.19 20.48 2.83
N ILE A 318 16.45 20.36 2.39
CA ILE A 318 17.63 20.53 3.26
C ILE A 318 17.73 21.97 3.76
N GLY A 319 17.50 22.95 2.89
CA GLY A 319 17.45 24.36 3.26
C GLY A 319 16.37 24.68 4.30
N ALA A 320 15.17 24.10 4.15
CA ALA A 320 14.10 24.22 5.14
C ALA A 320 14.50 23.60 6.49
N SER A 321 15.20 22.46 6.46
CA SER A 321 15.73 21.81 7.67
C SER A 321 16.80 22.67 8.35
N PHE A 322 17.69 23.30 7.58
CA PHE A 322 18.61 24.27 8.15
C PHE A 322 17.87 25.44 8.83
N ALA A 323 16.75 25.89 8.26
CA ALA A 323 15.91 26.97 8.79
C ALA A 323 15.01 26.57 9.98
N GLY A 324 15.13 25.35 10.51
CA GLY A 324 14.34 24.89 11.67
C GLY A 324 12.97 24.31 11.32
N GLN A 325 12.75 23.86 10.08
CA GLN A 325 11.56 23.12 9.66
C GLN A 325 11.85 21.62 9.51
N LEU A 326 10.81 20.80 9.38
CA LEU A 326 10.98 19.39 9.01
C LEU A 326 11.05 19.29 7.47
N GLY A 327 12.26 19.12 6.93
CA GLY A 327 12.45 18.88 5.51
C GLY A 327 12.04 17.48 5.10
N VAL A 328 11.20 17.40 4.06
CA VAL A 328 10.73 16.16 3.46
C VAL A 328 10.90 16.23 1.96
N THR A 329 11.28 15.12 1.33
CA THR A 329 11.24 14.95 -0.12
C THR A 329 10.65 13.58 -0.46
N THR A 330 9.86 13.50 -1.52
CA THR A 330 9.21 12.26 -1.98
C THR A 330 9.68 11.93 -3.38
N THR A 331 9.89 10.65 -3.68
CA THR A 331 10.47 10.22 -4.95
C THR A 331 10.29 8.72 -5.18
N SER A 332 10.95 8.19 -6.21
CA SER A 332 11.14 6.76 -6.50
C SER A 332 12.60 6.53 -6.96
N GLY A 333 13.04 5.29 -7.18
CA GLY A 333 14.44 4.91 -7.50
C GLY A 333 15.22 5.85 -8.44
N PRO A 334 14.68 6.30 -9.60
CA PRO A 334 15.39 7.25 -10.47
C PRO A 334 15.71 8.59 -9.79
N GLY A 335 14.76 9.10 -9.02
CA GLY A 335 14.94 10.34 -8.29
C GLY A 335 15.84 10.19 -7.07
N VAL A 336 15.89 9.02 -6.42
CA VAL A 336 16.93 8.74 -5.40
C VAL A 336 18.33 8.83 -6.01
N SER A 337 18.50 8.34 -7.24
CA SER A 337 19.78 8.45 -7.96
C SER A 337 20.21 9.91 -8.11
N LEU A 338 19.30 10.79 -8.50
CA LEU A 338 19.56 12.22 -8.66
C LEU A 338 19.79 12.95 -7.33
N LYS A 339 19.11 12.52 -6.26
CA LYS A 339 19.21 13.12 -4.92
C LYS A 339 20.45 12.69 -4.14
N SER A 340 21.20 11.69 -4.61
CA SER A 340 22.25 11.03 -3.82
C SER A 340 23.34 11.98 -3.33
N GLU A 341 23.76 12.96 -4.14
CA GLU A 341 24.73 14.00 -3.74
C GLU A 341 24.18 14.87 -2.60
N ALA A 342 22.95 15.36 -2.73
CA ALA A 342 22.32 16.22 -1.73
C ALA A 342 21.98 15.46 -0.45
N ILE A 343 21.61 14.17 -0.53
CA ILE A 343 21.49 13.31 0.65
C ILE A 343 22.84 13.20 1.35
N GLY A 344 23.95 13.04 0.60
CA GLY A 344 25.31 13.12 1.15
C GLY A 344 25.59 14.45 1.87
N LEU A 345 25.12 15.57 1.33
CA LEU A 345 25.20 16.87 2.01
C LEU A 345 24.40 16.88 3.32
N ALA A 346 23.20 16.31 3.36
CA ALA A 346 22.39 16.23 4.58
C ALA A 346 23.07 15.38 5.68
N ILE A 347 23.75 14.31 5.30
CA ILE A 347 24.57 13.49 6.22
C ILE A 347 25.73 14.33 6.76
N MET A 348 26.47 15.01 5.87
CA MET A 348 27.64 15.79 6.23
C MET A 348 27.30 16.99 7.12
N THR A 349 26.17 17.64 6.85
CA THR A 349 25.65 18.76 7.64
C THR A 349 24.90 18.32 8.89
N GLU A 350 24.61 17.02 9.02
CA GLU A 350 23.88 16.40 10.11
C GLU A 350 22.55 17.12 10.38
N LEU A 351 21.76 17.29 9.31
CA LEU A 351 20.43 17.86 9.35
C LEU A 351 19.36 16.78 9.28
N PRO A 352 18.22 16.94 9.97
CA PRO A 352 17.07 16.07 9.80
C PRO A 352 16.54 16.20 8.37
N LEU A 353 16.26 15.08 7.70
CA LEU A 353 15.61 15.06 6.39
C LEU A 353 14.89 13.73 6.23
N VAL A 354 13.62 13.74 5.83
CA VAL A 354 12.90 12.51 5.48
C VAL A 354 12.86 12.37 3.97
N VAL A 355 13.43 11.30 3.44
CA VAL A 355 13.41 10.94 2.02
C VAL A 355 12.47 9.75 1.85
N VAL A 356 11.35 9.97 1.18
CA VAL A 356 10.37 8.92 0.91
C VAL A 356 10.65 8.36 -0.47
N ASP A 357 11.13 7.13 -0.53
CA ASP A 357 11.31 6.38 -1.77
C ASP A 357 10.18 5.36 -1.90
N VAL A 358 9.26 5.64 -2.81
CA VAL A 358 8.18 4.71 -3.15
C VAL A 358 8.66 3.88 -4.33
N GLN A 359 9.24 2.72 -4.03
CA GLN A 359 9.92 1.86 -5.00
C GLN A 359 8.97 1.40 -6.12
N ARG A 360 9.53 1.25 -7.32
CA ARG A 360 8.83 0.76 -8.52
C ARG A 360 9.80 -0.07 -9.36
N GLY A 361 9.31 -0.80 -10.35
CA GLY A 361 10.16 -1.65 -11.20
C GLY A 361 11.28 -0.86 -11.89
N GLY A 362 12.53 -1.31 -11.73
CA GLY A 362 13.71 -0.72 -12.36
C GLY A 362 14.26 -1.57 -13.53
N PRO A 363 15.50 -1.32 -13.99
CA PRO A 363 16.34 -0.14 -13.72
C PRO A 363 15.98 1.06 -14.63
N SER A 364 16.61 2.22 -14.38
CA SER A 364 16.33 3.47 -15.12
C SER A 364 14.83 3.83 -15.04
N THR A 365 14.16 4.17 -16.15
CA THR A 365 12.70 4.40 -16.14
C THR A 365 11.93 3.17 -15.65
N GLY A 366 12.40 1.98 -16.04
CA GLY A 366 11.83 0.69 -15.65
C GLY A 366 10.33 0.55 -15.96
N LEU A 367 9.57 0.13 -14.96
CA LEU A 367 8.13 -0.13 -15.00
C LEU A 367 7.41 0.79 -13.99
N PRO A 368 7.10 2.05 -14.34
CA PRO A 368 6.63 3.05 -13.37
C PRO A 368 5.37 2.69 -12.59
N THR A 369 4.53 1.83 -13.15
CA THR A 369 3.24 1.40 -12.55
C THR A 369 3.31 0.04 -11.87
N LYS A 370 4.50 -0.59 -11.80
CA LYS A 370 4.69 -1.93 -11.23
C LYS A 370 5.50 -1.86 -9.94
N THR A 371 5.14 -2.70 -8.99
CA THR A 371 5.82 -2.80 -7.70
C THR A 371 7.11 -3.59 -7.82
N GLU A 372 8.13 -3.19 -7.09
CA GLU A 372 9.40 -3.90 -6.96
C GLU A 372 10.09 -3.39 -5.68
N GLN A 373 10.99 -4.19 -5.10
CA GLN A 373 11.75 -3.83 -3.90
C GLN A 373 13.25 -3.85 -4.19
N ALA A 374 13.67 -3.17 -5.25
CA ALA A 374 15.03 -3.26 -5.78
C ALA A 374 15.94 -2.07 -5.43
N ASP A 375 15.51 -1.17 -4.54
CA ASP A 375 16.28 0.05 -4.23
C ASP A 375 17.02 -0.05 -2.87
N LEU A 376 16.95 -1.18 -2.15
CA LEU A 376 17.60 -1.35 -0.83
C LEU A 376 19.11 -1.11 -0.87
N LEU A 377 19.84 -1.69 -1.82
CA LEU A 377 21.29 -1.45 -1.94
C LEU A 377 21.61 -0.02 -2.36
N GLN A 378 20.76 0.62 -3.15
CA GLN A 378 20.89 2.04 -3.48
C GLN A 378 20.66 2.91 -2.23
N ALA A 379 19.66 2.59 -1.43
CA ALA A 379 19.39 3.26 -0.15
C ALA A 379 20.48 3.00 0.90
N MET A 380 21.18 1.86 0.83
CA MET A 380 22.32 1.54 1.71
C MET A 380 23.61 2.25 1.27
N PHE A 381 23.94 2.21 -0.03
CA PHE A 381 25.29 2.51 -0.54
C PHE A 381 25.33 3.45 -1.75
N GLY A 382 24.22 4.07 -2.14
CA GLY A 382 24.13 4.91 -3.34
C GLY A 382 24.81 6.30 -3.26
N ARG A 383 25.41 6.64 -2.12
CA ARG A 383 26.13 7.92 -1.92
C ARG A 383 27.64 7.70 -2.02
N ASN A 384 28.39 8.78 -2.31
CA ASN A 384 29.85 8.75 -2.32
C ASN A 384 30.45 8.81 -0.90
N GLY A 385 31.54 8.07 -0.68
CA GLY A 385 32.24 8.00 0.60
C GLY A 385 31.49 7.22 1.69
N GLU A 386 32.03 7.24 2.91
CA GLU A 386 31.40 6.64 4.10
C GLU A 386 30.27 7.55 4.61
N ALA A 387 29.08 7.32 4.06
CA ALA A 387 27.93 8.20 4.25
C ALA A 387 26.70 7.40 4.73
N PRO A 388 26.69 6.85 5.96
CA PRO A 388 25.59 6.04 6.48
C PRO A 388 24.36 6.90 6.81
N LEU A 389 23.17 6.30 6.72
CA LEU A 389 21.90 6.90 7.12
C LEU A 389 20.90 5.83 7.59
N PRO A 390 19.93 6.14 8.47
CA PRO A 390 18.90 5.17 8.83
C PRO A 390 17.87 4.90 7.72
N ILE A 391 17.37 3.66 7.65
CA ILE A 391 16.39 3.21 6.66
C ILE A 391 15.24 2.49 7.37
N VAL A 392 14.01 2.92 7.09
CA VAL A 392 12.76 2.38 7.63
C VAL A 392 11.89 1.89 6.48
N ALA A 393 11.19 0.76 6.63
CA ALA A 393 10.25 0.24 5.64
C ALA A 393 8.91 -0.12 6.30
N PRO A 394 7.76 0.35 5.77
CA PRO A 394 6.44 -0.04 6.25
C PRO A 394 6.07 -1.45 5.78
N GLN A 395 5.27 -2.16 6.55
CA GLN A 395 4.86 -3.54 6.24
C GLN A 395 3.48 -3.66 5.57
N SER A 396 2.64 -2.64 5.69
CA SER A 396 1.27 -2.60 5.15
C SER A 396 0.87 -1.17 4.75
N PRO A 397 -0.25 -0.98 4.00
CA PRO A 397 -0.76 0.35 3.69
C PRO A 397 -1.02 1.23 4.93
N GLY A 398 -1.63 0.70 5.99
CA GLY A 398 -1.86 1.44 7.24
C GLY A 398 -0.56 1.74 7.98
N ASP A 399 0.39 0.78 7.99
CA ASP A 399 1.68 0.91 8.66
C ASP A 399 2.61 1.97 8.02
N CYS A 400 2.31 2.42 6.79
CA CYS A 400 2.95 3.59 6.20
C CYS A 400 2.83 4.85 7.08
N PHE A 401 1.76 4.96 7.89
CA PHE A 401 1.63 6.03 8.88
C PHE A 401 2.71 5.92 9.96
N ASP A 402 2.83 4.76 10.61
CA ASP A 402 3.76 4.54 11.71
C ASP A 402 5.22 4.59 11.26
N ALA A 403 5.52 4.07 10.07
CA ALA A 403 6.85 4.19 9.47
C ALA A 403 7.26 5.66 9.21
N ALA A 404 6.32 6.51 8.81
CA ALA A 404 6.59 7.93 8.63
C ALA A 404 6.82 8.65 9.96
N VAL A 405 6.01 8.36 10.98
CA VAL A 405 6.21 8.91 12.34
C VAL A 405 7.56 8.47 12.90
N GLU A 406 7.92 7.19 12.76
CA GLU A 406 9.21 6.64 13.18
C GLU A 406 10.39 7.29 12.45
N ALA A 407 10.28 7.48 11.14
CA ALA A 407 11.32 8.16 10.37
C ALA A 407 11.52 9.61 10.80
N VAL A 408 10.44 10.33 11.10
CA VAL A 408 10.52 11.70 11.65
C VAL A 408 11.16 11.70 13.03
N ARG A 409 10.77 10.76 13.91
CA ARG A 409 11.39 10.61 15.24
C ARG A 409 12.91 10.40 15.09
N ILE A 410 13.34 9.44 14.27
CA ILE A 410 14.77 9.17 14.06
C ILE A 410 15.48 10.39 13.46
N ALA A 411 14.93 10.99 12.39
CA ALA A 411 15.55 12.11 11.70
C ALA A 411 15.78 13.29 12.65
N VAL A 412 14.76 13.62 13.45
CA VAL A 412 14.83 14.68 14.45
C VAL A 412 15.79 14.26 15.57
N THR A 413 15.57 13.17 16.29
CA THR A 413 16.38 12.78 17.46
C THR A 413 17.87 12.64 17.14
N TYR A 414 18.22 12.02 16.02
CA TYR A 414 19.63 11.74 15.65
C TYR A 414 20.23 12.74 14.67
N ARG A 415 19.48 13.76 14.24
CA ARG A 415 19.95 14.81 13.31
C ARG A 415 20.63 14.22 12.08
N THR A 416 19.86 13.44 11.35
CA THR A 416 20.34 12.69 10.18
C THR A 416 19.24 12.57 9.14
N PRO A 417 19.56 12.47 7.84
CA PRO A 417 18.58 12.03 6.86
C PRO A 417 18.14 10.60 7.16
N VAL A 418 16.88 10.29 6.89
CA VAL A 418 16.27 8.96 7.01
C VAL A 418 15.54 8.64 5.70
N ILE A 419 15.76 7.43 5.17
CA ILE A 419 15.01 6.94 4.00
C ILE A 419 13.84 6.08 4.48
N ILE A 420 12.64 6.36 3.97
CA ILE A 420 11.50 5.46 4.03
C ILE A 420 11.43 4.69 2.71
N LEU A 421 11.60 3.37 2.76
CA LEU A 421 11.45 2.48 1.59
C LEU A 421 10.03 1.88 1.57
N SER A 422 9.11 2.57 0.91
CA SER A 422 7.79 2.01 0.54
C SER A 422 7.87 1.39 -0.86
N ASP A 423 6.76 0.90 -1.40
CA ASP A 423 6.70 0.36 -2.76
C ASP A 423 5.30 0.58 -3.38
N GLY A 424 5.23 0.40 -4.71
CA GLY A 424 4.00 0.59 -5.46
C GLY A 424 2.82 -0.29 -5.02
N TYR A 425 3.07 -1.42 -4.35
CA TYR A 425 2.01 -2.26 -3.81
C TYR A 425 1.39 -1.63 -2.56
N LEU A 426 2.22 -1.20 -1.60
CA LEU A 426 1.73 -0.51 -0.40
C LEU A 426 1.11 0.84 -0.72
N ALA A 427 1.76 1.61 -1.60
CA ALA A 427 1.34 2.96 -1.95
C ALA A 427 -0.10 3.05 -2.48
N ASN A 428 -0.46 2.09 -3.33
CA ASN A 428 -1.75 2.02 -4.00
C ASN A 428 -2.74 1.09 -3.28
N GLY A 429 -2.26 0.07 -2.57
CA GLY A 429 -3.08 -0.82 -1.78
C GLY A 429 -3.79 -0.09 -0.64
N SER A 430 -4.91 -0.65 -0.20
CA SER A 430 -5.68 -0.17 0.94
C SER A 430 -6.09 -1.30 1.87
N GLU A 431 -6.26 -0.94 3.14
CA GLU A 431 -6.74 -1.80 4.22
C GLU A 431 -7.54 -0.99 5.26
N PRO A 432 -8.35 -1.64 6.10
CA PRO A 432 -8.93 -1.03 7.29
C PRO A 432 -7.82 -0.63 8.27
N TRP A 433 -7.69 0.66 8.54
CA TRP A 433 -6.71 1.21 9.47
C TRP A 433 -7.39 1.75 10.72
N ARG A 434 -6.95 1.25 11.88
CA ARG A 434 -7.33 1.79 13.18
C ARG A 434 -6.68 3.16 13.35
N ILE A 435 -7.49 4.17 13.57
CA ILE A 435 -6.99 5.53 13.83
C ILE A 435 -6.34 5.51 15.22
N PRO A 436 -5.04 5.84 15.35
CA PRO A 436 -4.36 5.88 16.63
C PRO A 436 -4.87 7.06 17.45
N ALA A 437 -4.82 6.90 18.78
CA ALA A 437 -5.05 8.02 19.69
C ALA A 437 -3.81 8.93 19.73
N LEU A 438 -4.01 10.22 20.04
CA LEU A 438 -2.90 11.19 20.00
C LEU A 438 -1.83 10.93 21.07
N ASP A 439 -2.22 10.32 22.18
CA ASP A 439 -1.35 9.90 23.28
C ASP A 439 -0.63 8.56 23.03
N GLU A 440 -1.04 7.80 22.00
CA GLU A 440 -0.30 6.62 21.52
C GLU A 440 0.91 7.01 20.65
N LEU A 441 0.97 8.27 20.16
CA LEU A 441 2.05 8.74 19.29
C LEU A 441 3.31 9.11 20.10
N PRO A 442 4.52 8.85 19.56
CA PRO A 442 5.77 9.16 20.26
C PRO A 442 5.97 10.67 20.41
N THR A 443 6.56 11.07 21.53
CA THR A 443 7.08 12.43 21.69
C THR A 443 8.30 12.63 20.80
N ILE A 444 8.31 13.70 20.01
CA ILE A 444 9.43 14.07 19.15
C ILE A 444 9.87 15.46 19.59
N ASP A 445 11.05 15.58 20.17
CA ASP A 445 11.57 16.89 20.61
C ASP A 445 12.70 17.36 19.71
N PRO A 446 12.51 18.45 18.95
CA PRO A 446 13.59 19.09 18.21
C PRO A 446 14.70 19.60 19.10
N ASN A 447 14.50 19.88 20.39
CA ASN A 447 15.51 20.36 21.34
C ASN A 447 16.51 21.35 20.70
N PHE A 448 15.99 22.45 20.15
CA PHE A 448 16.81 23.46 19.49
C PHE A 448 17.79 24.09 20.48
N ALA A 449 19.02 24.33 20.03
CA ALA A 449 20.00 25.05 20.82
C ALA A 449 19.55 26.50 21.01
N THR A 450 19.56 26.97 22.25
CA THR A 450 19.11 28.31 22.66
C THR A 450 20.22 29.16 23.28
N SER A 451 21.39 28.58 23.54
CA SER A 451 22.52 29.25 24.18
C SER A 451 23.86 28.64 23.76
N LYS A 452 24.94 29.39 23.99
CA LYS A 452 26.33 28.95 23.83
C LYS A 452 26.58 27.72 24.70
N ASN A 453 27.39 26.77 24.21
CA ASN A 453 27.53 25.44 24.79
C ASN A 453 29.00 25.03 25.03
N TYR A 454 29.94 25.95 24.86
CA TYR A 454 31.36 25.70 25.09
C TYR A 454 32.04 26.92 25.72
N GLY A 455 32.86 26.70 26.74
CA GLY A 455 33.53 27.76 27.50
C GLY A 455 32.62 28.46 28.52
N ASP A 456 33.18 29.42 29.25
CA ASP A 456 32.52 30.15 30.34
C ASP A 456 32.58 31.67 30.13
N GLY A 457 31.60 32.39 30.69
CA GLY A 457 31.59 33.87 30.72
C GLY A 457 31.41 34.53 29.36
N ASP A 458 32.02 35.70 29.17
CA ASP A 458 31.88 36.50 27.94
C ASP A 458 32.55 35.83 26.73
N ASP A 459 33.53 34.94 26.97
CA ASP A 459 34.28 34.19 25.95
C ASP A 459 33.57 32.89 25.53
N ALA A 460 32.40 32.57 26.06
CA ALA A 460 31.65 31.38 25.68
C ALA A 460 31.34 31.40 24.17
N GLU A 461 31.36 30.23 23.54
CA GLU A 461 31.10 30.03 22.11
C GLU A 461 30.00 29.00 21.89
N PHE A 462 29.44 29.02 20.68
CA PHE A 462 28.59 27.93 20.20
C PHE A 462 29.41 26.99 19.32
N TRP A 463 29.56 25.75 19.77
CA TRP A 463 30.23 24.66 19.07
C TRP A 463 29.18 23.77 18.38
N PRO A 464 29.05 23.89 17.04
CA PRO A 464 27.96 23.28 16.30
C PRO A 464 28.14 21.77 16.08
N TYR A 465 29.27 21.16 16.39
CA TYR A 465 29.50 19.70 16.30
C TYR A 465 29.85 19.09 17.66
N LEU A 466 29.50 19.75 18.76
CA LEU A 466 29.51 19.11 20.07
C LEU A 466 28.54 17.92 20.05
N ARG A 467 28.88 16.81 20.70
CA ARG A 467 28.12 15.56 20.59
C ARG A 467 27.27 15.33 21.82
N ASP A 468 26.01 14.96 21.59
CA ASP A 468 25.17 14.36 22.63
C ASP A 468 25.67 12.95 22.97
N ASP A 469 25.82 12.65 24.27
CA ASP A 469 26.44 11.40 24.71
C ASP A 469 25.59 10.16 24.39
N ALA A 470 24.27 10.30 24.29
CA ALA A 470 23.37 9.20 23.98
C ALA A 470 23.26 8.98 22.46
N THR A 471 23.03 10.05 21.70
CA THR A 471 22.67 9.97 20.27
C THR A 471 23.83 10.28 19.32
N LEU A 472 24.89 10.94 19.77
CA LEU A 472 25.92 11.61 18.93
C LEU A 472 25.38 12.71 18.01
N ALA A 473 24.12 13.10 18.19
CA ALA A 473 23.55 14.22 17.48
C ALA A 473 24.29 15.51 17.84
N ARG A 474 24.43 16.38 16.85
CA ARG A 474 24.90 17.75 17.05
C ARG A 474 23.77 18.67 17.52
N PRO A 475 24.09 19.78 18.22
CA PRO A 475 23.15 20.86 18.46
C PRO A 475 22.58 21.42 17.15
N TRP A 476 21.28 21.71 17.15
CA TRP A 476 20.59 22.33 16.02
C TRP A 476 20.14 23.72 16.43
N ALA A 477 20.81 24.74 15.89
CA ALA A 477 20.48 26.14 16.12
C ALA A 477 19.79 26.71 14.89
N ILE A 478 18.71 27.46 15.09
CA ILE A 478 17.97 28.09 14.01
C ILE A 478 18.69 29.38 13.58
N PRO A 479 18.89 29.63 12.27
CA PRO A 479 19.45 30.88 11.78
C PRO A 479 18.70 32.10 12.34
N GLY A 480 19.46 33.10 12.81
CA GLY A 480 18.92 34.30 13.45
C GLY A 480 18.84 34.21 14.98
N THR A 481 19.18 33.07 15.59
CA THR A 481 19.31 32.96 17.05
C THR A 481 20.58 33.67 17.53
N PRO A 482 20.48 34.73 18.38
CA PRO A 482 21.65 35.50 18.79
C PRO A 482 22.71 34.67 19.52
N GLY A 483 23.98 34.85 19.14
CA GLY A 483 25.12 34.20 19.81
C GLY A 483 25.37 32.74 19.40
N LEU A 484 24.56 32.20 18.48
CA LEU A 484 24.72 30.85 17.92
C LEU A 484 25.11 30.87 16.44
N GLU A 485 25.76 31.94 15.99
CA GLU A 485 26.20 32.09 14.61
C GLU A 485 27.17 30.97 14.24
N HIS A 486 26.83 30.19 13.20
CA HIS A 486 27.63 29.02 12.83
C HIS A 486 27.55 28.73 11.33
N ARG A 487 28.47 27.90 10.83
CA ARG A 487 28.56 27.50 9.41
C ARG A 487 28.65 25.99 9.27
N ILE A 488 27.64 25.39 8.64
CA ILE A 488 27.67 24.02 8.17
C ILE A 488 27.81 23.98 6.65
N GLY A 489 28.27 22.85 6.11
CA GLY A 489 28.45 22.66 4.67
C GLY A 489 29.05 21.30 4.36
N GLY A 490 29.31 21.03 3.09
CA GLY A 490 29.75 19.71 2.61
C GLY A 490 31.24 19.35 2.82
N LEU A 491 32.07 20.28 3.30
CA LEU A 491 33.48 20.00 3.62
C LEU A 491 33.61 19.43 5.03
N GLU A 492 34.55 18.50 5.22
CA GLU A 492 34.85 17.88 6.52
C GLU A 492 35.05 18.93 7.62
N LYS A 493 34.51 18.61 8.80
CA LYS A 493 34.45 19.53 9.93
C LYS A 493 35.29 19.02 11.08
N GLY A 494 35.97 19.96 11.75
CA GLY A 494 36.63 19.70 13.02
C GLY A 494 35.61 19.36 14.10
N ASP A 495 35.92 18.34 14.89
CA ASP A 495 35.12 17.93 16.03
C ASP A 495 34.84 19.12 16.99
N GLY A 496 33.62 19.18 17.52
CA GLY A 496 33.16 20.28 18.37
C GLY A 496 32.94 21.60 17.61
N HIS A 497 34.02 22.30 17.28
CA HIS A 497 33.98 23.69 16.81
C HIS A 497 33.45 23.86 15.37
N GLY A 498 33.49 22.82 14.52
CA GLY A 498 32.86 22.86 13.19
C GLY A 498 33.56 23.71 12.11
N ASN A 499 34.82 24.09 12.31
CA ASN A 499 35.63 24.71 11.25
C ASN A 499 36.08 23.64 10.26
N ILE A 500 36.51 24.05 9.06
CA ILE A 500 37.01 23.10 8.06
C ILE A 500 38.27 22.41 8.60
N SER A 501 38.32 21.09 8.49
CA SER A 501 39.48 20.28 8.87
C SER A 501 39.88 19.34 7.74
N TYR A 502 41.17 19.25 7.48
CA TYR A 502 41.79 18.28 6.58
C TYR A 502 42.72 17.32 7.33
N ASP A 503 42.68 17.36 8.67
CA ASP A 503 43.50 16.50 9.51
C ASP A 503 43.05 15.04 9.36
N PRO A 504 43.95 14.09 9.05
CA PRO A 504 43.58 12.69 8.86
C PRO A 504 42.95 12.04 10.09
N ALA A 505 43.39 12.38 11.31
CA ALA A 505 42.85 11.79 12.53
C ALA A 505 41.44 12.33 12.81
N ASN A 506 41.21 13.62 12.57
CA ASN A 506 39.86 14.19 12.62
C ASN A 506 38.93 13.53 11.59
N HIS A 507 39.39 13.32 10.36
CA HIS A 507 38.57 12.67 9.34
C HIS A 507 38.16 11.24 9.74
N ASP A 508 39.11 10.41 10.20
CA ASP A 508 38.80 9.06 10.70
C ASP A 508 37.81 9.10 11.87
N PHE A 509 38.03 10.00 12.83
CA PHE A 509 37.14 10.18 13.98
C PHE A 509 35.72 10.57 13.56
N MET A 510 35.58 11.59 12.70
CA MET A 510 34.27 12.10 12.28
C MET A 510 33.51 11.11 11.39
N VAL A 511 34.21 10.35 10.53
CA VAL A 511 33.61 9.25 9.77
C VAL A 511 33.04 8.19 10.70
N ARG A 512 33.85 7.70 11.66
CA ARG A 512 33.39 6.71 12.64
C ARG A 512 32.26 7.22 13.52
N THR A 513 32.28 8.51 13.86
CA THR A 513 31.24 9.17 14.66
C THR A 513 29.91 9.17 13.91
N ARG A 514 29.90 9.51 12.62
CA ARG A 514 28.69 9.47 11.78
C ARG A 514 28.14 8.04 11.65
N GLN A 515 29.00 7.03 11.52
CA GLN A 515 28.58 5.62 11.54
C GLN A 515 28.00 5.21 12.89
N ALA A 516 28.71 5.49 13.98
CA ALA A 516 28.26 5.16 15.34
C ALA A 516 26.93 5.85 15.68
N LYS A 517 26.68 7.05 15.16
CA LYS A 517 25.41 7.76 15.30
C LYS A 517 24.25 6.98 14.67
N VAL A 518 24.45 6.44 13.46
CA VAL A 518 23.46 5.59 12.80
C VAL A 518 23.28 4.28 13.55
N ASP A 519 24.37 3.64 14.00
CA ASP A 519 24.29 2.39 14.76
C ASP A 519 23.51 2.53 16.07
N ARG A 520 23.70 3.65 16.80
CA ARG A 520 22.98 3.96 18.05
C ARG A 520 21.47 4.16 17.88
N VAL A 521 20.96 4.25 16.65
CA VAL A 521 19.51 4.19 16.43
C VAL A 521 18.98 2.84 16.91
N ALA A 522 19.73 1.75 16.72
CA ALA A 522 19.37 0.39 17.14
C ALA A 522 19.14 0.28 18.66
N ASP A 523 19.86 1.07 19.46
CA ASP A 523 19.74 1.07 20.92
C ASP A 523 18.39 1.65 21.41
N SER A 524 17.73 2.45 20.56
CA SER A 524 16.39 2.99 20.83
C SER A 524 15.25 2.08 20.36
N LEU A 525 15.56 1.00 19.65
CA LEU A 525 14.56 0.13 19.06
C LEU A 525 14.08 -0.92 20.06
N PRO A 526 12.79 -1.30 20.02
CA PRO A 526 12.34 -2.48 20.73
C PRO A 526 13.03 -3.74 20.17
N PRO A 527 13.11 -4.84 20.96
CA PRO A 527 13.53 -6.14 20.45
C PRO A 527 12.73 -6.55 19.20
N LEU A 528 13.36 -7.26 18.27
CA LEU A 528 12.69 -7.72 17.06
C LEU A 528 11.64 -8.77 17.44
N GLU A 529 10.38 -8.49 17.09
CA GLU A 529 9.30 -9.45 17.26
C GLU A 529 9.47 -10.62 16.30
N VAL A 530 9.43 -11.84 16.85
CA VAL A 530 9.43 -13.08 16.09
C VAL A 530 8.15 -13.83 16.41
N ASP A 531 7.32 -14.03 15.40
CA ASP A 531 6.13 -14.85 15.49
C ASP A 531 6.54 -16.32 15.39
N ASP A 532 6.76 -16.95 16.54
CA ASP A 532 7.07 -18.36 16.72
C ASP A 532 6.24 -18.92 17.90
N PRO A 533 4.94 -19.19 17.71
CA PRO A 533 3.99 -19.35 18.81
C PRO A 533 4.30 -20.50 19.78
N ASP A 534 4.97 -21.55 19.31
CA ASP A 534 5.34 -22.71 20.12
C ASP A 534 6.85 -22.88 20.33
N GLY A 535 7.67 -22.02 19.71
CA GLY A 535 9.13 -22.05 19.81
C GLY A 535 9.77 -23.32 19.24
N ARG A 536 9.03 -24.10 18.42
CA ARG A 536 9.52 -25.38 17.85
C ARG A 536 9.98 -25.25 16.41
N ALA A 537 9.76 -24.09 15.78
CA ALA A 537 10.11 -23.90 14.39
C ALA A 537 11.61 -24.02 14.16
N LYS A 538 11.99 -24.79 13.12
CA LYS A 538 13.37 -24.86 12.62
C LYS A 538 13.64 -23.94 11.43
N VAL A 539 12.57 -23.47 10.79
CA VAL A 539 12.63 -22.59 9.62
C VAL A 539 12.12 -21.23 10.04
N LEU A 540 12.90 -20.18 9.76
CA LEU A 540 12.47 -18.78 9.89
C LEU A 540 12.27 -18.19 8.50
N VAL A 541 11.13 -17.55 8.28
CA VAL A 541 10.90 -16.70 7.11
C VAL A 541 11.06 -15.25 7.55
N ILE A 542 11.98 -14.51 6.94
CA ILE A 542 12.23 -13.11 7.26
C ILE A 542 12.07 -12.23 6.01
N GLY A 543 11.26 -11.18 6.15
CA GLY A 543 10.96 -10.23 5.07
C GLY A 543 11.11 -8.78 5.49
N TRP A 544 10.79 -7.90 4.54
CA TRP A 544 10.69 -6.46 4.74
C TRP A 544 9.71 -5.83 3.72
N GLY A 545 9.21 -4.63 4.02
CA GLY A 545 8.28 -3.94 3.13
C GLY A 545 6.98 -4.71 2.88
N SER A 546 6.43 -4.61 1.66
CA SER A 546 5.21 -5.33 1.23
C SER A 546 5.25 -6.86 1.26
N THR A 547 6.41 -7.49 1.42
CA THR A 547 6.49 -8.95 1.51
C THR A 547 5.84 -9.51 2.77
N TYR A 548 5.55 -8.67 3.77
CA TYR A 548 4.87 -9.04 5.01
C TYR A 548 3.60 -9.85 4.75
N GLY A 549 2.76 -9.34 3.85
CA GLY A 549 1.48 -9.94 3.56
C GLY A 549 1.59 -11.33 2.96
N PRO A 550 2.29 -11.48 1.81
CA PRO A 550 2.54 -12.78 1.20
C PRO A 550 3.25 -13.78 2.11
N ILE A 551 4.24 -13.33 2.89
CA ILE A 551 4.95 -14.17 3.87
C ILE A 551 3.99 -14.67 4.93
N GLY A 552 3.24 -13.77 5.57
CA GLY A 552 2.28 -14.13 6.61
C GLY A 552 1.19 -15.08 6.11
N ALA A 553 0.67 -14.84 4.91
CA ALA A 553 -0.31 -15.75 4.31
C ALA A 553 0.30 -17.13 3.98
N GLY A 554 1.54 -17.20 3.50
CA GLY A 554 2.24 -18.47 3.26
C GLY A 554 2.52 -19.25 4.55
N VAL A 555 3.05 -18.56 5.57
CA VAL A 555 3.30 -19.10 6.92
C VAL A 555 2.02 -19.64 7.55
N ARG A 556 0.91 -18.89 7.49
CA ARG A 556 -0.40 -19.34 7.98
C ARG A 556 -0.86 -20.63 7.29
N ARG A 557 -0.66 -20.78 5.98
CA ARG A 557 -1.01 -22.01 5.24
C ARG A 557 -0.21 -23.21 5.71
N VAL A 558 1.11 -23.06 5.86
CA VAL A 558 1.99 -24.14 6.36
C VAL A 558 1.62 -24.54 7.79
N ARG A 559 1.34 -23.56 8.66
CA ARG A 559 0.89 -23.82 10.04
C ARG A 559 -0.49 -24.48 10.10
N LYS A 560 -1.44 -24.08 9.25
CA LYS A 560 -2.78 -24.71 9.16
C LYS A 560 -2.68 -26.19 8.78
N ALA A 561 -1.69 -26.56 7.96
CA ALA A 561 -1.39 -27.95 7.62
C ALA A 561 -0.70 -28.74 8.75
N GLY A 562 -0.40 -28.11 9.89
CA GLY A 562 0.13 -28.76 11.09
C GLY A 562 1.65 -28.70 11.25
N TYR A 563 2.35 -27.92 10.43
CA TYR A 563 3.81 -27.81 10.44
C TYR A 563 4.32 -26.55 11.17
N HIS A 564 5.59 -26.56 11.58
CA HIS A 564 6.21 -25.51 12.39
C HIS A 564 7.11 -24.60 11.54
N VAL A 565 6.82 -23.30 11.54
CA VAL A 565 7.63 -22.27 10.86
C VAL A 565 7.50 -20.96 11.64
N ALA A 566 8.60 -20.23 11.79
CA ALA A 566 8.67 -18.92 12.42
C ALA A 566 8.63 -17.81 11.36
N GLN A 567 8.17 -16.63 11.74
CA GLN A 567 8.18 -15.43 10.90
C GLN A 567 8.77 -14.24 11.66
N ALA A 568 9.59 -13.45 10.98
CA ALA A 568 10.01 -12.13 11.44
C ALA A 568 9.90 -11.12 10.29
N HIS A 569 9.69 -9.83 10.61
CA HIS A 569 9.61 -8.79 9.58
C HIS A 569 10.38 -7.54 10.00
N LEU A 570 11.22 -7.02 9.10
CA LEU A 570 12.11 -5.91 9.39
C LEU A 570 11.46 -4.58 9.03
N ARG A 571 11.18 -3.76 10.06
CA ARG A 571 10.88 -2.32 9.90
C ARG A 571 12.16 -1.52 9.69
N HIS A 572 13.19 -1.77 10.49
CA HIS A 572 14.46 -1.05 10.46
C HIS A 572 15.48 -1.86 9.67
N LEU A 573 15.91 -1.31 8.54
CA LEU A 573 16.86 -1.95 7.62
C LEU A 573 18.28 -1.42 7.83
N ASN A 574 18.41 -0.15 8.23
CA ASN A 574 19.67 0.40 8.69
C ASN A 574 19.44 1.33 9.88
N PRO A 575 20.13 1.12 11.03
CA PRO A 575 20.73 -0.15 11.40
C PRO A 575 19.66 -1.25 11.52
N PHE A 576 20.07 -2.51 11.37
CA PHE A 576 19.24 -3.64 11.77
C PHE A 576 19.08 -3.68 13.31
N PRO A 577 18.01 -4.30 13.84
CA PRO A 577 17.87 -4.55 15.27
C PRO A 577 19.09 -5.27 15.89
N ASN A 578 19.44 -4.91 17.13
CA ASN A 578 20.62 -5.41 17.83
C ASN A 578 20.60 -6.93 18.04
N ASP A 579 19.43 -7.52 18.20
CA ASP A 579 19.20 -8.95 18.45
C ASP A 579 19.08 -9.79 17.18
N LEU A 580 19.01 -9.18 15.99
CA LEU A 580 18.77 -9.88 14.72
C LEU A 580 19.78 -11.01 14.47
N GLY A 581 21.07 -10.77 14.69
CA GLY A 581 22.10 -11.78 14.44
C GLY A 581 21.93 -13.04 15.30
N GLU A 582 21.51 -12.87 16.54
CA GLU A 582 21.26 -13.99 17.45
C GLU A 582 19.94 -14.69 17.16
N ILE A 583 18.93 -13.96 16.66
CA ILE A 583 17.67 -14.55 16.18
C ILE A 583 17.93 -15.45 14.98
N LEU A 584 18.65 -14.95 13.96
CA LEU A 584 18.90 -15.70 12.72
C LEU A 584 19.64 -17.04 12.96
N LYS A 585 20.57 -17.07 13.92
CA LYS A 585 21.35 -18.28 14.25
C LYS A 585 20.56 -19.35 15.00
N ARG A 586 19.36 -19.06 15.52
CA ARG A 586 18.53 -20.04 16.25
C ARG A 586 17.82 -21.02 15.32
N TYR A 587 17.72 -20.70 14.04
CA TYR A 587 16.97 -21.47 13.06
C TYR A 587 17.92 -22.22 12.12
N ASP A 588 17.58 -23.46 11.78
CA ASP A 588 18.36 -24.33 10.90
C ASP A 588 18.33 -23.84 9.45
N ARG A 589 17.24 -23.14 9.07
CA ARG A 589 17.05 -22.52 7.75
C ARG A 589 16.44 -21.14 7.91
N VAL A 590 16.97 -20.17 7.16
CA VAL A 590 16.43 -18.80 7.07
C VAL A 590 16.03 -18.53 5.62
N LEU A 591 14.73 -18.44 5.34
CA LEU A 591 14.18 -18.07 4.04
C LEU A 591 13.98 -16.56 3.97
N VAL A 592 14.43 -15.94 2.86
CA VAL A 592 14.22 -14.52 2.57
C VAL A 592 13.51 -14.37 1.22
N PRO A 593 12.19 -14.18 1.22
CA PRO A 593 11.43 -13.88 0.01
C PRO A 593 11.59 -12.41 -0.40
N GLU A 594 12.00 -12.15 -1.64
CA GLU A 594 12.26 -10.80 -2.14
C GLU A 594 11.67 -10.57 -3.53
N MET A 595 11.18 -9.36 -3.77
CA MET A 595 10.82 -8.88 -5.11
C MET A 595 12.03 -8.25 -5.82
N ASN A 596 13.19 -8.87 -5.67
CA ASN A 596 14.48 -8.46 -6.24
C ASN A 596 15.41 -9.70 -6.30
N LEU A 597 16.66 -9.55 -6.70
CA LEU A 597 17.62 -10.66 -6.85
C LEU A 597 18.42 -11.04 -5.58
N GLY A 598 17.92 -10.72 -4.38
CA GLY A 598 18.51 -11.10 -3.11
C GLY A 598 19.26 -9.99 -2.37
N GLN A 599 18.72 -8.76 -2.33
CA GLN A 599 19.39 -7.61 -1.71
C GLN A 599 19.47 -7.71 -0.19
N LEU A 600 18.37 -8.04 0.49
CA LEU A 600 18.39 -8.28 1.93
C LEU A 600 19.21 -9.54 2.22
N SER A 601 19.06 -10.58 1.41
CA SER A 601 19.84 -11.81 1.53
C SER A 601 21.35 -11.54 1.49
N LEU A 602 21.83 -10.66 0.61
CA LEU A 602 23.23 -10.25 0.54
C LEU A 602 23.69 -9.61 1.86
N LEU A 603 22.89 -8.68 2.41
CA LEU A 603 23.21 -7.95 3.63
C LEU A 603 23.24 -8.86 4.87
N LEU A 604 22.25 -9.75 5.00
CA LEU A 604 22.18 -10.66 6.15
C LEU A 604 23.35 -11.65 6.16
N ARG A 605 23.69 -12.25 5.00
CA ARG A 605 24.87 -13.12 4.88
C ARG A 605 26.16 -12.35 5.17
N GLY A 606 26.31 -11.14 4.62
CA GLY A 606 27.49 -10.31 4.79
C GLY A 606 27.73 -9.85 6.23
N LYS A 607 26.65 -9.55 6.98
CA LYS A 607 26.75 -9.02 8.36
C LYS A 607 26.79 -10.11 9.42
N TYR A 608 26.03 -11.20 9.26
CA TYR A 608 25.82 -12.19 10.32
C TYR A 608 26.38 -13.58 10.02
N LEU A 609 26.92 -13.80 8.81
CA LEU A 609 27.49 -15.09 8.37
C LEU A 609 26.52 -16.28 8.51
N VAL A 610 25.22 -16.01 8.38
CA VAL A 610 24.17 -17.04 8.37
C VAL A 610 23.90 -17.51 6.94
N ASP A 611 23.56 -18.78 6.77
CA ASP A 611 23.17 -19.31 5.45
C ASP A 611 21.70 -19.00 5.17
N VAL A 612 21.48 -17.90 4.45
CA VAL A 612 20.15 -17.50 3.97
C VAL A 612 19.81 -18.28 2.71
N VAL A 613 18.56 -18.71 2.57
CA VAL A 613 17.96 -19.19 1.33
C VAL A 613 17.12 -18.06 0.74
N GLY A 614 17.43 -17.61 -0.47
CA GLY A 614 16.66 -16.56 -1.14
C GLY A 614 15.54 -17.14 -2.00
N TYR A 615 14.34 -16.56 -1.92
CA TYR A 615 13.27 -16.78 -2.90
C TYR A 615 13.02 -15.46 -3.64
N ASN A 616 13.50 -15.38 -4.87
CA ASN A 616 13.66 -14.12 -5.59
C ASN A 616 12.75 -14.08 -6.82
N GLU A 617 11.80 -13.14 -6.86
CA GLU A 617 10.88 -12.97 -7.98
C GLU A 617 10.87 -11.52 -8.49
N VAL A 618 11.28 -11.29 -9.73
CA VAL A 618 11.43 -9.95 -10.32
C VAL A 618 10.49 -9.79 -11.51
N ARG A 619 9.19 -9.80 -11.21
CA ARG A 619 8.11 -9.80 -12.23
C ARG A 619 7.27 -8.53 -12.25
N GLY A 620 7.61 -7.53 -11.43
CA GLY A 620 6.77 -6.33 -11.29
C GLY A 620 5.41 -6.60 -10.63
N LEU A 621 5.31 -7.68 -9.84
CA LEU A 621 4.09 -8.18 -9.22
C LEU A 621 4.38 -8.63 -7.78
N PRO A 622 3.40 -8.53 -6.85
CA PRO A 622 3.51 -9.08 -5.51
C PRO A 622 3.80 -10.59 -5.53
N LEU A 623 4.49 -11.08 -4.50
CA LEU A 623 4.69 -12.51 -4.29
C LEU A 623 3.36 -13.22 -4.04
N LYS A 624 3.21 -14.45 -4.56
CA LYS A 624 2.03 -15.28 -4.35
C LYS A 624 2.18 -16.11 -3.07
N ALA A 625 1.20 -16.03 -2.18
CA ALA A 625 1.18 -16.74 -0.91
C ALA A 625 1.17 -18.26 -1.09
N ALA A 626 0.52 -18.79 -2.14
CA ALA A 626 0.52 -20.23 -2.45
C ALA A 626 1.94 -20.75 -2.72
N VAL A 627 2.65 -20.06 -3.61
CA VAL A 627 4.00 -20.45 -4.00
C VAL A 627 4.95 -20.32 -2.81
N LEU A 628 4.80 -19.27 -2.00
CA LEU A 628 5.57 -19.13 -0.77
C LEU A 628 5.28 -20.27 0.21
N ALA A 629 4.03 -20.69 0.38
CA ALA A 629 3.70 -21.83 1.23
C ALA A 629 4.43 -23.10 0.76
N ASP A 630 4.45 -23.39 -0.55
CA ASP A 630 5.15 -24.55 -1.12
C ASP A 630 6.66 -24.48 -0.87
N VAL A 631 7.28 -23.30 -1.07
CA VAL A 631 8.72 -23.09 -0.82
C VAL A 631 9.05 -23.26 0.67
N ILE A 632 8.24 -22.68 1.55
CA ILE A 632 8.38 -22.84 3.00
C ILE A 632 8.23 -24.31 3.40
N GLY A 633 7.21 -24.99 2.88
CA GLY A 633 6.95 -26.41 3.13
C GLY A 633 8.12 -27.29 2.70
N GLY A 634 8.73 -27.02 1.55
CA GLY A 634 9.95 -27.69 1.10
C GLY A 634 11.11 -27.53 2.09
N LEU A 635 11.33 -26.32 2.62
CA LEU A 635 12.38 -26.08 3.61
C LEU A 635 12.08 -26.74 4.97
N VAL A 636 10.81 -26.79 5.37
CA VAL A 636 10.39 -27.52 6.58
C VAL A 636 10.64 -29.02 6.40
N ALA A 637 10.26 -29.58 5.25
CA ALA A 637 10.52 -30.98 4.91
C ALA A 637 12.02 -31.32 5.01
N GLU A 638 12.89 -30.45 4.47
CA GLU A 638 14.34 -30.61 4.54
C GLU A 638 14.89 -30.48 5.98
N ALA A 639 14.44 -29.49 6.76
CA ALA A 639 14.94 -29.22 8.10
C ALA A 639 14.47 -30.26 9.14
N GLU A 640 13.29 -30.85 8.94
CA GLU A 640 12.73 -31.85 9.83
C GLU A 640 12.91 -33.29 9.36
N GLY A 641 13.22 -33.50 8.07
CA GLY A 641 13.33 -34.84 7.48
C GLY A 641 11.97 -35.54 7.34
N ILE A 642 10.92 -34.78 7.01
CA ILE A 642 9.52 -35.24 6.90
C ILE A 642 8.94 -34.94 5.52
N GLU A 643 7.81 -35.55 5.18
CA GLU A 643 7.00 -35.14 4.03
C GLU A 643 6.03 -34.03 4.43
N VAL A 644 5.95 -32.99 3.60
CA VAL A 644 5.03 -31.86 3.79
C VAL A 644 3.94 -31.91 2.72
N ASP A 645 2.69 -32.05 3.16
CA ASP A 645 1.50 -31.98 2.29
C ASP A 645 0.68 -30.74 2.65
N LEU A 646 0.62 -29.80 1.70
CA LEU A 646 -0.13 -28.55 1.84
C LEU A 646 -1.48 -28.60 1.11
N THR A 647 -1.87 -29.76 0.56
CA THR A 647 -3.18 -29.88 -0.07
C THR A 647 -4.28 -29.67 0.97
N PRO A 648 -5.33 -28.87 0.65
CA PRO A 648 -6.42 -28.66 1.60
C PRO A 648 -7.10 -29.99 1.95
N THR A 649 -7.07 -30.37 3.22
CA THR A 649 -7.78 -31.56 3.71
C THR A 649 -9.28 -31.46 3.42
N SER A 650 -9.94 -32.59 3.12
CA SER A 650 -11.31 -32.69 2.62
C SER A 650 -12.39 -31.95 3.43
N THR A 651 -12.13 -31.62 4.70
CA THR A 651 -13.00 -30.77 5.54
C THR A 651 -13.14 -29.33 5.06
N ASP A 652 -12.18 -28.80 4.27
CA ASP A 652 -12.27 -27.46 3.67
C ASP A 652 -13.00 -27.45 2.31
N GLN A 653 -13.25 -28.62 1.68
CA GLN A 653 -13.99 -28.69 0.41
C GLN A 653 -15.51 -28.80 0.60
N GLU A 654 -15.98 -29.20 1.78
CA GLU A 654 -17.42 -29.27 2.09
C GLU A 654 -18.05 -27.89 2.31
N SER A 655 -17.26 -26.85 2.63
CA SER A 655 -17.74 -25.46 2.69
C SER A 655 -17.85 -24.78 1.31
N VAL A 656 -17.28 -25.38 0.26
CA VAL A 656 -17.23 -24.79 -1.10
C VAL A 656 -18.21 -25.44 -2.08
N ARG A 657 -18.89 -26.54 -1.73
CA ARG A 657 -19.98 -27.09 -2.57
C ARG A 657 -21.29 -26.34 -2.37
#